data_AF-A0A9E1GPE4-F1
#
_entry.id   AF-A0A9E1GPE4-F1
#
_cell.length_a   1.000
_cell.length_b   1.000
_cell.length_c   1.000
_cell.angle_alpha   90.00
_cell.angle_beta   90.00
_cell.angle_gamma   90.00
#
_symmetry.space_group_name_H-M   'P 1'
#
loop_
_entity.id
_entity.type
_entity.pdbx_description
1 polymer ?
#
loop_
_entity_poly.entity_id
_entity_poly.type
_entity_poly.pdbx_seq_one_letter_code
_entity_poly.pdbx_strand_id
1 'polypeptide(L)'
;MKGSEAKMTGFMEGADKRYVIPVYQRKYDWKRENCSQLYEDLKKIIFDKRESHFFGSIVSSVVPNGSKIEYHIIDGQQRLTTVTLLLLAIRNLIAQGKIIPQEERLDEQISQRFLISPWAKEEDRIKLRPVKGDREALARLFGDAEDYDHASNLTLNYQFFCDKILQKEVTVDDLYAAIGKLEIISITLDQSDNAQLIFESLNSTGLALTEGDKIRNYILMGLSAEEQNEFYENYWTKIEKCTANDVSGFVRDYLSIKQQMTPTISNVYPAFKKYAEENRLSAENLLKDLLRYARFFERLWTCKSNLEEQRLDDCLYRMKRLEIVVTRPFLMEVFRLNQDGEITSDEVLNVFLITENYLFRRNICEVPTNALNKIFLNLNKEILRYDGSANDYVEKFIYALLSKKESGRFPDDEEFMAALSSKQVYLMRGKYKAYLFERFENFGTVETKDVYTHLDNNTYTIEHIMPQHLTPAWTEALGEDYAKIHATWLHRLANLTLTGYNPHLSNNSFPEKRDASEGGYKASGLKMNQKIAVKENWGLPELEERNEEMVALAAKIWSYPQTSFQPAVKEYDSRTLEDDSKDLVGRGIVKYSYQNAEQPVSSWADMFEHIVKFLHQKDKSVLSALAYNTDSSVELTNYISNSEENLRSALKIDDNIYMEKNTSTVLKVSILRRLFAAYGADPMDLVFFLKDADSEMGNGTGREEIRKRYWTYALPIIQKQHMHRGTFQNVNPGTSNMISGFFGISGFSINCIANYDAARVDFYMGKGDAAKNKEVFDMLFSNRDEIEQELGVALEWERANEYKASWISYCLPKVSVVRENDWSCMAEFHAEWSDKMCNAILPYLQEETENGDRLMEVASILREWTAKRNTVQEHLDKYNRTYTRFTTARMSEILPDLPNMPSGWNCDNHYFYEIVNRTGNSIYIKLALSSQNITDDFRKICDRINEIYPSKYENKDWKWRTPFRTKTVTFGEKLDRKEIFECLDRCLEEITAFEEELSKKI
;
A
#
# COMPACT_ATOMS: atom_id res chain seq x y z
N MET A 1 -44.14 19.47 11.69
CA MET A 1 -44.30 18.01 11.87
C MET A 1 -45.26 17.72 13.03
N LYS A 2 -46.27 16.87 12.80
CA LYS A 2 -47.20 16.40 13.84
C LYS A 2 -47.18 14.87 13.92
N GLY A 3 -46.79 14.34 15.07
CA GLY A 3 -46.86 12.92 15.39
C GLY A 3 -48.04 12.62 16.30
N SER A 4 -48.85 11.62 15.96
CA SER A 4 -49.95 11.13 16.80
C SER A 4 -50.00 9.62 16.80
N GLU A 5 -50.28 9.04 17.97
CA GLU A 5 -50.63 7.62 18.08
C GLU A 5 -51.97 7.36 17.36
N ALA A 6 -52.03 6.32 16.55
CA ALA A 6 -53.23 5.92 15.83
C ALA A 6 -53.30 4.39 15.69
N LYS A 7 -54.51 3.83 15.56
CA LYS A 7 -54.67 2.45 15.10
C LYS A 7 -54.41 2.38 13.60
N MET A 8 -53.79 1.29 13.13
CA MET A 8 -53.52 1.07 11.71
C MET A 8 -54.78 1.16 10.86
N THR A 9 -55.86 0.53 11.31
CA THR A 9 -57.18 0.61 10.65
C THR A 9 -57.75 2.02 10.66
N GLY A 10 -57.63 2.76 11.77
CA GLY A 10 -58.09 4.15 11.86
C GLY A 10 -57.30 5.10 10.95
N PHE A 11 -56.02 4.84 10.74
CA PHE A 11 -55.23 5.56 9.73
C PHE A 11 -55.78 5.28 8.33
N MET A 12 -55.93 4.00 7.95
CA MET A 12 -56.38 3.54 6.64
C MET A 12 -57.83 3.90 6.29
N GLU A 13 -58.71 3.99 7.30
CA GLU A 13 -60.15 4.20 7.16
C GLU A 13 -60.50 5.60 6.65
N GLY A 14 -61.49 5.68 5.74
CA GLY A 14 -62.02 6.92 5.16
C GLY A 14 -62.15 6.83 3.64
N ALA A 15 -63.29 7.21 3.08
CA ALA A 15 -63.58 6.99 1.66
C ALA A 15 -62.95 8.04 0.72
N ASP A 16 -62.63 9.19 1.28
CA ASP A 16 -61.95 10.34 0.69
C ASP A 16 -60.42 10.26 0.78
N LYS A 17 -59.90 9.30 1.55
CA LYS A 17 -58.46 9.08 1.73
C LYS A 17 -57.88 8.20 0.63
N ARG A 18 -56.70 8.59 0.15
CA ARG A 18 -55.88 7.82 -0.77
C ARG A 18 -54.44 7.79 -0.31
N TYR A 19 -53.79 6.63 -0.43
CA TYR A 19 -52.38 6.46 -0.07
C TYR A 19 -51.55 6.29 -1.32
N VAL A 20 -50.70 7.28 -1.62
CA VAL A 20 -49.83 7.28 -2.79
C VAL A 20 -48.42 6.98 -2.33
N ILE A 21 -47.82 5.92 -2.88
CA ILE A 21 -46.39 5.64 -2.70
C ILE A 21 -45.66 6.39 -3.84
N PRO A 22 -44.88 7.44 -3.55
CA PRO A 22 -44.20 8.24 -4.59
C PRO A 22 -43.17 7.42 -5.37
N VAL A 23 -42.85 7.86 -6.59
CA VAL A 23 -41.95 7.12 -7.52
C VAL A 23 -40.53 6.91 -7.01
N TYR A 24 -40.07 7.75 -6.07
CA TYR A 24 -38.74 7.61 -5.46
C TYR A 24 -38.68 6.48 -4.42
N GLN A 25 -39.82 5.98 -3.94
CA GLN A 25 -39.83 4.86 -3.01
C GLN A 25 -39.45 3.55 -3.71
N ARG A 26 -38.89 2.59 -2.95
CA ARG A 26 -38.61 1.25 -3.47
C ARG A 26 -39.90 0.44 -3.63
N LYS A 27 -39.86 -0.58 -4.49
CA LYS A 27 -40.90 -1.61 -4.61
C LYS A 27 -41.14 -2.36 -3.30
N TYR A 28 -42.24 -3.09 -3.23
CA TYR A 28 -42.55 -4.00 -2.13
C TYR A 28 -41.51 -5.13 -2.05
N ASP A 29 -40.85 -5.24 -0.90
CA ASP A 29 -39.65 -6.07 -0.70
C ASP A 29 -39.69 -6.88 0.61
N TRP A 30 -40.78 -6.79 1.39
CA TRP A 30 -41.00 -7.72 2.50
C TRP A 30 -41.04 -9.16 1.99
N LYS A 31 -40.31 -10.04 2.67
CA LYS A 31 -40.27 -11.47 2.36
C LYS A 31 -41.30 -12.23 3.18
N ARG A 32 -41.43 -13.53 2.89
CA ARG A 32 -42.34 -14.43 3.60
C ARG A 32 -42.10 -14.43 5.11
N GLU A 33 -40.86 -14.29 5.55
CA GLU A 33 -40.49 -14.23 6.98
C GLU A 33 -41.11 -13.01 7.66
N ASN A 34 -41.13 -11.85 7.00
CA ASN A 34 -41.75 -10.64 7.53
C ASN A 34 -43.27 -10.80 7.66
N CYS A 35 -43.90 -11.40 6.64
CA CYS A 35 -45.35 -11.69 6.67
C CYS A 35 -45.69 -12.73 7.74
N SER A 36 -44.84 -13.74 7.92
CA SER A 36 -44.98 -14.74 8.97
C SER A 36 -44.86 -14.12 10.35
N GLN A 37 -43.92 -13.19 10.55
CA GLN A 37 -43.77 -12.48 11.81
C GLN A 37 -45.03 -11.67 12.15
N LEU A 38 -45.56 -10.89 11.20
CA LEU A 38 -46.82 -10.17 11.38
C LEU A 38 -47.97 -11.12 11.76
N TYR A 39 -48.10 -12.25 11.06
CA TYR A 39 -49.16 -13.22 11.34
C TYR A 39 -49.03 -13.84 12.75
N GLU A 40 -47.81 -14.20 13.16
CA GLU A 40 -47.56 -14.71 14.51
C GLU A 40 -47.80 -13.65 15.60
N ASP A 41 -47.50 -12.38 15.32
CA ASP A 41 -47.80 -11.30 16.25
C ASP A 41 -49.31 -11.06 16.39
N LEU A 42 -50.07 -11.15 15.31
CA LEU A 42 -51.54 -11.14 15.36
C LEU A 42 -52.09 -12.33 16.15
N LYS A 43 -51.54 -13.52 15.97
CA LYS A 43 -51.91 -14.71 16.78
C LYS A 43 -51.64 -14.48 18.27
N LYS A 44 -50.49 -13.92 18.64
CA LYS A 44 -50.19 -13.58 20.04
C LYS A 44 -51.17 -12.57 20.61
N ILE A 45 -51.62 -11.57 19.83
CA ILE A 45 -52.66 -10.63 20.27
C ILE A 45 -53.94 -11.39 20.65
N ILE A 46 -54.32 -12.41 19.87
CA ILE A 46 -55.52 -13.22 20.08
C ILE A 46 -55.33 -14.13 21.31
N PHE A 47 -54.29 -14.98 21.31
CA PHE A 47 -54.07 -15.98 22.36
C PHE A 47 -53.72 -15.37 23.72
N ASP A 48 -52.88 -14.33 23.75
CA ASP A 48 -52.49 -13.64 24.98
C ASP A 48 -53.51 -12.55 25.39
N LYS A 49 -54.58 -12.35 24.61
CA LYS A 49 -55.60 -11.30 24.81
C LYS A 49 -55.02 -9.90 24.98
N ARG A 50 -54.02 -9.53 24.17
CA ARG A 50 -53.40 -8.20 24.23
C ARG A 50 -54.39 -7.11 23.80
N GLU A 51 -54.32 -5.96 24.46
CA GLU A 51 -55.14 -4.78 24.12
C GLU A 51 -54.59 -4.05 22.88
N SER A 52 -53.27 -4.05 22.71
CA SER A 52 -52.61 -3.47 21.55
C SER A 52 -51.29 -4.16 21.19
N HIS A 53 -50.80 -3.86 19.99
CA HIS A 53 -49.48 -4.26 19.54
C HIS A 53 -48.86 -3.15 18.69
N PHE A 54 -47.70 -2.69 19.10
CA PHE A 54 -46.98 -1.65 18.38
C PHE A 54 -46.43 -2.19 17.05
N PHE A 55 -46.88 -1.59 15.94
CA PHE A 55 -46.55 -2.01 14.58
C PHE A 55 -45.60 -1.03 13.86
N GLY A 56 -45.05 -0.03 14.57
CA GLY A 56 -44.07 0.91 14.03
C GLY A 56 -44.67 2.28 13.67
N SER A 57 -43.98 3.02 12.81
CA SER A 57 -44.39 4.35 12.35
C SER A 57 -44.79 4.36 10.87
N ILE A 58 -45.67 5.30 10.51
CA ILE A 58 -45.97 5.69 9.14
C ILE A 58 -45.75 7.19 9.02
N VAL A 59 -44.95 7.59 8.03
CA VAL A 59 -44.66 9.00 7.73
C VAL A 59 -45.32 9.35 6.42
N SER A 60 -46.07 10.45 6.40
CA SER A 60 -46.76 10.90 5.19
C SER A 60 -46.74 12.42 5.06
N SER A 61 -46.80 12.91 3.82
CA SER A 61 -47.18 14.30 3.52
C SER A 61 -48.59 14.34 2.96
N VAL A 62 -49.38 15.33 3.37
CA VAL A 62 -50.75 15.51 2.88
C VAL A 62 -50.74 16.46 1.71
N VAL A 63 -51.21 16.00 0.57
CA VAL A 63 -51.43 16.81 -0.63
C VAL A 63 -52.94 17.00 -0.78
N PRO A 64 -53.47 18.22 -0.54
CA PRO A 64 -54.88 18.50 -0.77
C PRO A 64 -55.18 18.39 -2.26
N ASN A 65 -56.10 17.50 -2.65
CA ASN A 65 -56.51 17.32 -4.04
C ASN A 65 -58.04 17.49 -4.18
N GLY A 66 -58.50 18.73 -4.01
CA GLY A 66 -59.92 19.08 -4.08
C GLY A 66 -60.74 18.41 -2.96
N SER A 67 -61.66 17.51 -3.33
CA SER A 67 -62.49 16.73 -2.39
C SER A 67 -61.80 15.47 -1.85
N LYS A 68 -60.56 15.18 -2.28
CA LYS A 68 -59.78 14.02 -1.87
C LYS A 68 -58.59 14.43 -1.02
N ILE A 69 -58.23 13.59 -0.06
CA ILE A 69 -57.01 13.73 0.74
C ILE A 69 -56.01 12.68 0.28
N GLU A 70 -54.94 13.11 -0.38
CA GLU A 70 -53.86 12.23 -0.80
C GLU A 70 -52.74 12.25 0.24
N TYR A 71 -52.45 11.08 0.81
CA TYR A 71 -51.33 10.83 1.70
C TYR A 71 -50.19 10.27 0.89
N HIS A 72 -49.16 11.08 0.64
CA HIS A 72 -47.92 10.64 0.03
C HIS A 72 -47.06 9.96 1.09
N ILE A 73 -46.89 8.64 0.98
CA ILE A 73 -46.18 7.84 1.97
C ILE A 73 -44.67 8.01 1.81
N ILE A 74 -44.03 8.55 2.84
CA ILE A 74 -42.59 8.81 2.90
C ILE A 74 -41.87 7.66 3.60
N ASP A 75 -42.47 7.07 4.64
CA ASP A 75 -41.97 5.88 5.32
C ASP A 75 -43.13 5.04 5.86
N GLY A 76 -42.91 3.74 6.06
CA GLY A 76 -43.96 2.77 6.46
C GLY A 76 -44.69 2.13 5.29
N GLN A 77 -44.23 2.35 4.05
CA GLN A 77 -44.87 1.81 2.84
C GLN A 77 -44.99 0.29 2.81
N GLN A 78 -44.00 -0.45 3.34
CA GLN A 78 -44.02 -1.90 3.37
C GLN A 78 -45.13 -2.41 4.31
N ARG A 79 -45.23 -1.84 5.51
CA ARG A 79 -46.26 -2.15 6.51
C ARG A 79 -47.67 -1.89 5.97
N LEU A 80 -47.87 -0.72 5.36
CA LEU A 80 -49.16 -0.35 4.76
C LEU A 80 -49.56 -1.33 3.65
N THR A 81 -48.61 -1.69 2.80
CA THR A 81 -48.83 -2.65 1.72
C THR A 81 -49.16 -4.03 2.26
N THR A 82 -48.41 -4.55 3.23
CA THR A 82 -48.65 -5.88 3.82
C THR A 82 -50.00 -5.99 4.52
N VAL A 83 -50.41 -4.96 5.28
CA VAL A 83 -51.74 -4.95 5.91
C VAL A 83 -52.84 -4.88 4.85
N THR A 84 -52.62 -4.13 3.76
CA THR A 84 -53.53 -4.10 2.60
C THR A 84 -53.65 -5.50 1.97
N LEU A 85 -52.54 -6.22 1.78
CA LEU A 85 -52.55 -7.59 1.24
C LEU A 85 -53.28 -8.58 2.16
N LEU A 86 -53.08 -8.48 3.48
CA LEU A 86 -53.76 -9.33 4.45
C LEU A 86 -55.27 -9.09 4.45
N LEU A 87 -55.70 -7.82 4.44
CA LEU A 87 -57.13 -7.46 4.33
C LEU A 87 -57.72 -7.93 3.00
N LEU A 88 -56.98 -7.80 1.90
CA LEU A 88 -57.39 -8.30 0.59
C LEU A 88 -57.53 -9.83 0.58
N ALA A 89 -56.61 -10.56 1.21
CA ALA A 89 -56.69 -12.01 1.35
C ALA A 89 -57.93 -12.45 2.12
N ILE A 90 -58.23 -11.79 3.25
CA ILE A 90 -59.47 -12.02 4.02
C ILE A 90 -60.70 -11.79 3.14
N ARG A 91 -60.79 -10.63 2.49
CA ARG A 91 -61.91 -10.26 1.60
C ARG A 91 -62.11 -11.29 0.49
N ASN A 92 -61.04 -11.67 -0.20
CA ASN A 92 -61.10 -12.57 -1.35
C ASN A 92 -61.50 -13.99 -0.92
N LEU A 93 -61.00 -14.50 0.21
CA LEU A 93 -61.38 -15.82 0.72
C LEU A 93 -62.84 -15.90 1.15
N ILE A 94 -63.38 -14.83 1.74
CA ILE A 94 -64.81 -14.73 2.09
C ILE A 94 -65.66 -14.66 0.82
N ALA A 95 -65.30 -13.78 -0.13
CA ALA A 95 -66.04 -13.62 -1.39
C ALA A 95 -66.06 -14.91 -2.25
N GLN A 96 -65.00 -15.72 -2.17
CA GLN A 96 -64.92 -17.03 -2.84
C GLN A 96 -65.68 -18.14 -2.10
N GLY A 97 -66.28 -17.87 -0.94
CA GLY A 97 -66.97 -18.86 -0.11
C GLY A 97 -66.06 -19.90 0.54
N LYS A 98 -64.73 -19.68 0.54
CA LYS A 98 -63.75 -20.59 1.17
C LYS A 98 -63.75 -20.46 2.70
N ILE A 99 -64.21 -19.32 3.21
CA ILE A 99 -64.33 -19.00 4.63
C ILE A 99 -65.69 -18.36 4.87
N ILE A 100 -66.33 -18.72 5.97
CA ILE A 100 -67.61 -18.15 6.40
C ILE A 100 -67.33 -17.34 7.69
N PRO A 101 -67.42 -16.00 7.65
CA PRO A 101 -67.27 -15.16 8.84
C PRO A 101 -68.52 -15.26 9.74
N GLN A 102 -68.37 -14.93 11.03
CA GLN A 102 -69.52 -14.75 11.92
C GLN A 102 -70.23 -13.43 11.65
N GLU A 103 -69.49 -12.39 11.28
CA GLU A 103 -70.05 -11.09 10.92
C GLU A 103 -70.60 -11.08 9.48
N GLU A 104 -71.88 -10.76 9.31
CA GLU A 104 -72.50 -10.63 8.00
C GLU A 104 -71.83 -9.51 7.18
N ARG A 105 -71.47 -9.81 5.93
CA ARG A 105 -70.90 -8.86 4.93
C ARG A 105 -69.53 -8.28 5.31
N LEU A 106 -68.72 -9.01 6.10
CA LEU A 106 -67.36 -8.61 6.48
C LEU A 106 -66.46 -8.30 5.25
N ASP A 107 -66.65 -8.99 4.13
CA ASP A 107 -65.96 -8.75 2.86
C ASP A 107 -66.30 -7.37 2.25
N GLU A 108 -67.58 -6.99 2.24
CA GLU A 108 -68.04 -5.66 1.80
C GLU A 108 -67.48 -4.57 2.73
N GLN A 109 -67.49 -4.81 4.04
CA GLN A 109 -66.94 -3.88 5.04
C GLN A 109 -65.45 -3.62 4.80
N ILE A 110 -64.64 -4.68 4.69
CA ILE A 110 -63.19 -4.55 4.46
C ILE A 110 -62.91 -3.81 3.14
N SER A 111 -63.67 -4.18 2.10
CA SER A 111 -63.55 -3.57 0.78
C SER A 111 -63.75 -2.06 0.83
N GLN A 112 -64.90 -1.58 1.32
CA GLN A 112 -65.25 -0.15 1.28
C GLN A 112 -64.49 0.69 2.32
N ARG A 113 -64.18 0.11 3.49
CA ARG A 113 -63.47 0.84 4.55
C ARG A 113 -61.99 1.03 4.22
N PHE A 114 -61.32 0.04 3.65
CA PHE A 114 -59.85 0.04 3.55
C PHE A 114 -59.28 -0.11 2.14
N LEU A 115 -59.95 -0.82 1.23
CA LEU A 115 -59.32 -1.25 -0.04
C LEU A 115 -59.76 -0.40 -1.24
N ILE A 116 -61.04 -0.08 -1.37
CA ILE A 116 -61.61 0.63 -2.51
C ILE A 116 -62.26 1.96 -2.13
N SER A 117 -62.20 2.93 -3.03
CA SER A 117 -62.99 4.16 -2.99
C SER A 117 -64.15 4.03 -3.97
N PRO A 118 -65.40 3.77 -3.50
CA PRO A 118 -66.53 3.38 -4.35
C PRO A 118 -66.92 4.44 -5.39
N TRP A 119 -66.67 5.71 -5.08
CA TRP A 119 -67.04 6.86 -5.91
C TRP A 119 -65.88 7.41 -6.74
N ALA A 120 -64.72 6.76 -6.72
CA ALA A 120 -63.57 7.15 -7.53
C ALA A 120 -63.70 6.62 -8.96
N LYS A 121 -62.98 7.24 -9.91
CA LYS A 121 -62.82 6.72 -11.28
C LYS A 121 -62.13 5.35 -11.24
N GLU A 122 -62.34 4.52 -12.27
CA GLU A 122 -61.75 3.16 -12.37
C GLU A 122 -60.23 3.15 -12.06
N GLU A 123 -59.49 4.10 -12.63
CA GLU A 123 -58.04 4.30 -12.45
C GLU A 123 -57.60 4.66 -11.02
N ASP A 124 -58.55 5.13 -10.20
CA ASP A 124 -58.40 5.62 -8.83
C ASP A 124 -59.16 4.76 -7.81
N ARG A 125 -59.76 3.64 -8.25
CA ARG A 125 -60.65 2.83 -7.40
C ARG A 125 -59.93 2.18 -6.22
N ILE A 126 -58.67 1.79 -6.38
CA ILE A 126 -57.85 1.19 -5.32
C ILE A 126 -57.23 2.31 -4.47
N LYS A 127 -57.44 2.27 -3.15
CA LYS A 127 -56.97 3.32 -2.22
C LYS A 127 -55.45 3.39 -2.12
N LEU A 128 -54.78 2.24 -2.10
CA LEU A 128 -53.32 2.15 -2.14
C LEU A 128 -52.85 2.23 -3.59
N ARG A 129 -52.10 3.28 -3.91
CA ARG A 129 -51.41 3.45 -5.18
C ARG A 129 -49.92 3.18 -4.96
N PRO A 130 -49.44 1.94 -5.18
CA PRO A 130 -48.02 1.64 -5.08
C PRO A 130 -47.24 2.25 -6.25
N VAL A 131 -45.91 2.11 -6.22
CA VAL A 131 -45.04 2.49 -7.34
C VAL A 131 -45.45 1.79 -8.63
N LYS A 132 -45.12 2.39 -9.78
CA LYS A 132 -45.57 1.95 -11.11
C LYS A 132 -45.39 0.45 -11.37
N GLY A 133 -44.24 -0.11 -10.99
CA GLY A 133 -43.94 -1.54 -11.19
C GLY A 133 -44.78 -2.51 -10.35
N ASP A 134 -45.35 -2.05 -9.23
CA ASP A 134 -46.16 -2.85 -8.32
C ASP A 134 -47.67 -2.63 -8.54
N ARG A 135 -48.02 -1.54 -9.23
CA ARG A 135 -49.41 -1.12 -9.45
C ARG A 135 -50.22 -2.14 -10.23
N GLU A 136 -49.64 -2.70 -11.29
CA GLU A 136 -50.32 -3.75 -12.08
C GLU A 136 -50.49 -5.03 -11.27
N ALA A 137 -49.45 -5.50 -10.59
CA ALA A 137 -49.51 -6.71 -9.77
C ALA A 137 -50.58 -6.58 -8.68
N LEU A 138 -50.63 -5.45 -7.96
CA LEU A 138 -51.67 -5.20 -6.96
C LEU A 138 -53.07 -5.15 -7.59
N ALA A 139 -53.24 -4.49 -8.74
CA ALA A 139 -54.53 -4.39 -9.42
C ALA A 139 -55.06 -5.76 -9.85
N ARG A 140 -54.19 -6.65 -10.34
CA ARG A 140 -54.58 -8.03 -10.74
C ARG A 140 -55.09 -8.86 -9.56
N LEU A 141 -54.64 -8.60 -8.33
CA LEU A 141 -55.16 -9.28 -7.11
C LEU A 141 -56.61 -8.92 -6.77
N PHE A 142 -57.20 -7.91 -7.40
CA PHE A 142 -58.63 -7.58 -7.29
C PHE A 142 -59.48 -8.26 -8.38
N GLY A 143 -58.85 -8.82 -9.40
CA GLY A 143 -59.48 -9.54 -10.52
C GLY A 143 -59.45 -11.06 -10.34
N ASP A 144 -59.42 -11.77 -11.47
CA ASP A 144 -59.41 -13.22 -11.51
C ASP A 144 -58.04 -13.81 -11.17
N ALA A 145 -58.03 -15.00 -10.57
CA ALA A 145 -56.81 -15.63 -10.06
C ALA A 145 -55.83 -16.05 -11.17
N GLU A 146 -56.35 -16.28 -12.37
CA GLU A 146 -55.61 -16.61 -13.59
C GLU A 146 -54.71 -15.47 -14.07
N ASP A 147 -55.06 -14.22 -13.73
CA ASP A 147 -54.30 -13.03 -14.14
C ASP A 147 -53.19 -12.66 -13.16
N TYR A 148 -53.03 -13.41 -12.05
CA TYR A 148 -52.06 -13.08 -11.02
C TYR A 148 -50.62 -13.14 -11.54
N ASP A 149 -49.84 -12.11 -11.22
CA ASP A 149 -48.39 -12.12 -11.48
C ASP A 149 -47.67 -12.91 -10.37
N HIS A 150 -47.47 -14.20 -10.59
CA HIS A 150 -46.80 -15.10 -9.65
C HIS A 150 -45.31 -14.81 -9.44
N ALA A 151 -44.69 -13.97 -10.28
CA ALA A 151 -43.31 -13.53 -10.08
C ALA A 151 -43.21 -12.34 -9.10
N SER A 152 -44.32 -11.67 -8.79
CA SER A 152 -44.34 -10.51 -7.90
C SER A 152 -44.32 -10.91 -6.42
N ASN A 153 -43.47 -10.23 -5.63
CA ASN A 153 -43.44 -10.36 -4.17
C ASN A 153 -44.80 -10.01 -3.52
N LEU A 154 -45.60 -9.14 -4.14
CA LEU A 154 -46.96 -8.83 -3.68
C LEU A 154 -47.84 -10.08 -3.73
N THR A 155 -47.84 -10.75 -4.88
CA THR A 155 -48.64 -11.96 -5.12
C THR A 155 -48.19 -13.10 -4.23
N LEU A 156 -46.88 -13.34 -4.10
CA LEU A 156 -46.33 -14.39 -3.24
C LEU A 156 -46.74 -14.21 -1.77
N ASN A 157 -46.66 -12.96 -1.26
CA ASN A 157 -47.04 -12.68 0.13
C ASN A 157 -48.57 -12.67 0.33
N TYR A 158 -49.35 -12.23 -0.66
CA TYR A 158 -50.80 -12.38 -0.67
C TYR A 158 -51.21 -13.86 -0.58
N GLN A 159 -50.60 -14.71 -1.42
CA GLN A 159 -50.84 -16.16 -1.40
C GLN A 159 -50.44 -16.78 -0.05
N PHE A 160 -49.31 -16.36 0.52
CA PHE A 160 -48.91 -16.78 1.87
C PHE A 160 -49.99 -16.49 2.92
N PHE A 161 -50.60 -15.29 2.91
CA PHE A 161 -51.70 -14.99 3.81
C PHE A 161 -52.93 -15.84 3.51
N CYS A 162 -53.28 -16.06 2.24
CA CYS A 162 -54.37 -16.97 1.89
C CYS A 162 -54.16 -18.36 2.48
N ASP A 163 -52.98 -18.95 2.29
CA ASP A 163 -52.61 -20.27 2.81
C ASP A 163 -52.68 -20.31 4.34
N LYS A 164 -52.17 -19.26 5.01
CA LYS A 164 -52.18 -19.19 6.47
C LYS A 164 -53.56 -19.08 7.07
N ILE A 165 -54.45 -18.28 6.46
CA ILE A 165 -55.83 -18.16 6.91
C ILE A 165 -56.59 -19.49 6.66
N LEU A 166 -56.33 -20.17 5.54
CA LEU A 166 -56.92 -21.47 5.22
C LEU A 166 -56.50 -22.61 6.16
N GLN A 167 -55.36 -22.48 6.86
CA GLN A 167 -54.95 -23.41 7.92
C GLN A 167 -55.88 -23.34 9.15
N LYS A 168 -56.71 -22.29 9.27
CA LYS A 168 -57.71 -22.10 10.34
C LYS A 168 -57.13 -22.21 11.76
N GLU A 169 -55.89 -21.76 11.94
CA GLU A 169 -55.26 -21.68 13.27
C GLU A 169 -55.98 -20.68 14.20
N VAL A 170 -56.60 -19.65 13.62
CA VAL A 170 -57.47 -18.66 14.27
C VAL A 170 -58.69 -18.38 13.38
N THR A 171 -59.79 -17.87 13.96
CA THR A 171 -60.95 -17.48 13.16
C THR A 171 -60.68 -16.20 12.37
N VAL A 172 -61.39 -16.01 11.25
CA VAL A 172 -61.22 -14.81 10.42
C VAL A 172 -61.69 -13.54 11.14
N ASP A 173 -62.74 -13.65 11.96
CA ASP A 173 -63.28 -12.57 12.78
C ASP A 173 -62.27 -12.16 13.87
N ASP A 174 -61.65 -13.14 14.56
CA ASP A 174 -60.59 -12.85 15.55
C ASP A 174 -59.36 -12.21 14.90
N LEU A 175 -58.98 -12.68 13.70
CA LEU A 175 -57.87 -12.12 12.95
C LEU A 175 -58.15 -10.68 12.53
N TYR A 176 -59.34 -10.39 12.02
CA TYR A 176 -59.76 -9.03 11.67
C TYR A 176 -59.80 -8.11 12.91
N ALA A 177 -60.33 -8.60 14.03
CA ALA A 177 -60.31 -7.87 15.30
C ALA A 177 -58.87 -7.59 15.79
N ALA A 178 -57.95 -8.55 15.61
CA ALA A 178 -56.53 -8.38 15.96
C ALA A 178 -55.83 -7.32 15.09
N ILE A 179 -56.14 -7.24 13.79
CA ILE A 179 -55.63 -6.16 12.90
C ILE A 179 -56.05 -4.78 13.43
N GLY A 180 -57.28 -4.65 13.95
CA GLY A 180 -57.77 -3.44 14.59
C GLY A 180 -57.02 -3.00 15.86
N LYS A 181 -56.21 -3.90 16.44
CA LYS A 181 -55.40 -3.62 17.64
C LYS A 181 -53.97 -3.20 17.33
N LEU A 182 -53.55 -3.22 16.06
CA LEU A 182 -52.24 -2.72 15.63
C LEU A 182 -52.14 -1.21 15.83
N GLU A 183 -51.19 -0.76 16.64
CA GLU A 183 -50.89 0.65 16.91
C GLU A 183 -49.71 1.13 16.08
N ILE A 184 -49.84 2.32 15.51
CA ILE A 184 -48.79 3.00 14.77
C ILE A 184 -48.58 4.42 15.29
N ILE A 185 -47.39 4.95 15.08
CA ILE A 185 -47.14 6.39 15.17
C ILE A 185 -47.34 6.97 13.78
N SER A 186 -48.41 7.74 13.59
CA SER A 186 -48.69 8.49 12.37
C SER A 186 -47.99 9.84 12.43
N ILE A 187 -47.03 10.07 11.54
CA ILE A 187 -46.28 11.32 11.42
C ILE A 187 -46.72 12.01 10.13
N THR A 188 -47.34 13.17 10.26
CA THR A 188 -47.74 14.00 9.12
C THR A 188 -46.79 15.19 9.00
N LEU A 189 -46.21 15.35 7.81
CA LEU A 189 -45.31 16.46 7.49
C LEU A 189 -46.10 17.68 7.00
N ASP A 190 -45.72 18.84 7.50
CA ASP A 190 -46.18 20.15 7.05
C ASP A 190 -45.30 20.62 5.86
N GLN A 191 -45.77 21.59 5.06
CA GLN A 191 -45.04 22.10 3.88
C GLN A 191 -43.65 22.71 4.22
N SER A 192 -43.45 23.15 5.47
CA SER A 192 -42.16 23.69 5.95
C SER A 192 -41.20 22.62 6.48
N ASP A 193 -41.64 21.37 6.62
CA ASP A 193 -40.79 20.30 7.14
C ASP A 193 -39.85 19.77 6.04
N ASN A 194 -38.60 19.50 6.41
CA ASN A 194 -37.66 18.85 5.49
C ASN A 194 -37.90 17.32 5.49
N ALA A 195 -38.73 16.86 4.55
CA ALA A 195 -39.09 15.45 4.39
C ALA A 195 -37.87 14.52 4.26
N GLN A 196 -36.81 14.99 3.62
CA GLN A 196 -35.59 14.24 3.43
C GLN A 196 -34.83 14.00 4.74
N LEU A 197 -34.64 15.04 5.56
CA LEU A 197 -33.96 14.90 6.87
C LEU A 197 -34.75 13.98 7.81
N ILE A 198 -36.08 14.09 7.79
CA ILE A 198 -36.96 13.25 8.61
C ILE A 198 -36.86 11.79 8.16
N PHE A 199 -36.87 11.54 6.85
CA PHE A 199 -36.69 10.21 6.28
C PHE A 199 -35.34 9.59 6.65
N GLU A 200 -34.25 10.36 6.58
CA GLU A 200 -32.91 9.88 6.98
C GLU A 200 -32.88 9.47 8.46
N SER A 201 -33.51 10.24 9.35
CA SER A 201 -33.52 9.94 10.78
C SER A 201 -34.32 8.67 11.13
N LEU A 202 -35.45 8.45 10.47
CA LEU A 202 -36.41 7.38 10.79
C LEU A 202 -36.01 6.02 10.19
N ASN A 203 -35.38 6.01 9.01
CA ASN A 203 -34.94 4.77 8.34
C ASN A 203 -33.80 4.03 9.05
N SER A 204 -33.26 4.57 10.14
CA SER A 204 -32.25 3.90 10.98
C SER A 204 -32.79 2.64 11.70
N THR A 205 -34.11 2.45 11.76
CA THR A 205 -34.77 1.40 12.57
C THR A 205 -35.54 0.34 11.77
N GLY A 206 -35.56 0.43 10.43
CA GLY A 206 -36.33 -0.46 9.54
C GLY A 206 -35.50 -1.40 8.66
N LEU A 207 -36.14 -2.08 7.69
CA LEU A 207 -35.43 -2.83 6.64
C LEU A 207 -34.55 -1.86 5.86
N ALA A 208 -33.23 -2.01 5.97
CA ALA A 208 -32.26 -1.09 5.39
C ALA A 208 -32.53 -0.83 3.90
N LEU A 209 -32.51 0.44 3.51
CA LEU A 209 -32.51 0.84 2.11
C LEU A 209 -31.13 0.57 1.51
N THR A 210 -31.10 0.19 0.24
CA THR A 210 -29.84 0.16 -0.49
C THR A 210 -29.30 1.58 -0.64
N GLU A 211 -28.01 1.73 -0.86
CA GLU A 211 -27.39 3.04 -1.05
C GLU A 211 -27.91 3.73 -2.30
N GLY A 212 -28.16 2.95 -3.37
CA GLY A 212 -28.86 3.41 -4.56
C GLY A 212 -30.26 3.96 -4.27
N ASP A 213 -31.06 3.31 -3.42
CA ASP A 213 -32.37 3.83 -3.01
C ASP A 213 -32.25 5.14 -2.25
N LYS A 214 -31.28 5.25 -1.32
CA LYS A 214 -31.03 6.49 -0.57
C LYS A 214 -30.66 7.64 -1.51
N ILE A 215 -29.85 7.37 -2.54
CA ILE A 215 -29.48 8.34 -3.56
C ILE A 215 -30.70 8.77 -4.38
N ARG A 216 -31.55 7.83 -4.83
CA ARG A 216 -32.80 8.15 -5.54
C ARG A 216 -33.66 9.11 -4.70
N ASN A 217 -33.84 8.77 -3.42
CA ASN A 217 -34.63 9.55 -2.48
C ASN A 217 -34.05 10.96 -2.30
N TYR A 218 -32.74 11.07 -2.10
CA TYR A 218 -32.04 12.34 -1.96
C TYR A 218 -32.25 13.27 -3.16
N ILE A 219 -32.13 12.75 -4.38
CA ILE A 219 -32.26 13.56 -5.60
C ILE A 219 -33.71 14.00 -5.84
N LEU A 220 -34.68 13.12 -5.58
CA LEU A 220 -36.07 13.34 -5.99
C LEU A 220 -36.98 13.95 -4.91
N MET A 221 -36.70 13.75 -3.62
CA MET A 221 -37.61 14.20 -2.53
C MET A 221 -37.83 15.71 -2.47
N GLY A 222 -36.85 16.52 -2.91
CA GLY A 222 -36.93 17.98 -2.90
C GLY A 222 -37.67 18.60 -4.10
N LEU A 223 -38.12 17.78 -5.05
CA LEU A 223 -38.73 18.23 -6.32
C LEU A 223 -40.27 18.19 -6.28
N SER A 224 -40.93 18.91 -7.19
CA SER A 224 -42.39 18.82 -7.35
C SER A 224 -42.84 17.42 -7.80
N ALA A 225 -44.12 17.07 -7.63
CA ALA A 225 -44.63 15.77 -8.06
C ALA A 225 -44.48 15.55 -9.59
N GLU A 226 -44.61 16.60 -10.39
CA GLU A 226 -44.39 16.57 -11.83
C GLU A 226 -42.92 16.31 -12.17
N GLU A 227 -42.01 17.07 -11.56
CA GLU A 227 -40.56 16.92 -11.74
C GLU A 227 -40.05 15.55 -11.26
N GLN A 228 -40.59 15.03 -10.15
CA GLN A 228 -40.28 13.69 -9.65
C GLN A 228 -40.58 12.62 -10.70
N ASN A 229 -41.77 12.68 -11.33
CA ASN A 229 -42.16 11.72 -12.37
C ASN A 229 -41.31 11.89 -13.62
N GLU A 230 -41.07 13.14 -14.05
CA GLU A 230 -40.24 13.43 -15.21
C GLU A 230 -38.81 12.89 -15.02
N PHE A 231 -38.16 13.21 -13.91
CA PHE A 231 -36.78 12.83 -13.66
C PHE A 231 -36.63 11.33 -13.41
N TYR A 232 -37.63 10.71 -12.77
CA TYR A 232 -37.67 9.27 -12.59
C TYR A 232 -37.71 8.54 -13.95
N GLU A 233 -38.66 8.87 -14.82
CA GLU A 233 -38.84 8.18 -16.11
C GLU A 233 -37.73 8.52 -17.11
N ASN A 234 -37.30 9.80 -17.17
CA ASN A 234 -36.32 10.24 -18.17
C ASN A 234 -34.88 9.86 -17.83
N TYR A 235 -34.54 9.75 -16.54
CA TYR A 235 -33.18 9.48 -16.08
C TYR A 235 -33.07 8.24 -15.20
N TRP A 236 -33.78 8.20 -14.06
CA TRP A 236 -33.54 7.17 -13.05
C TRP A 236 -33.84 5.75 -13.53
N THR A 237 -34.99 5.52 -14.17
CA THR A 237 -35.34 4.20 -14.72
C THR A 237 -34.32 3.72 -15.76
N LYS A 238 -33.72 4.65 -16.52
CA LYS A 238 -32.64 4.32 -17.47
C LYS A 238 -31.35 3.96 -16.75
N ILE A 239 -31.01 4.67 -15.66
CA ILE A 239 -29.87 4.33 -14.80
C ILE A 239 -30.04 2.92 -14.24
N GLU A 240 -31.19 2.60 -13.62
CA GLU A 240 -31.48 1.27 -13.07
C GLU A 240 -31.34 0.17 -14.12
N LYS A 241 -31.83 0.43 -15.35
CA LYS A 241 -31.69 -0.50 -16.47
C LYS A 241 -30.23 -0.71 -16.88
N CYS A 242 -29.48 0.37 -17.08
CA CYS A 242 -28.08 0.33 -17.50
C CYS A 242 -27.19 -0.38 -16.46
N THR A 243 -27.52 -0.28 -15.18
CA THR A 243 -26.75 -0.91 -14.09
C THR A 243 -27.27 -2.30 -13.69
N ALA A 244 -28.25 -2.86 -14.42
CA ALA A 244 -28.92 -4.11 -14.05
C ALA A 244 -29.43 -4.12 -12.59
N ASN A 245 -29.91 -2.97 -12.11
CA ASN A 245 -30.32 -2.67 -10.73
C ASN A 245 -29.21 -2.62 -9.66
N ASP A 246 -27.93 -2.83 -10.01
CA ASP A 246 -26.79 -2.57 -9.09
C ASP A 246 -26.39 -1.10 -9.09
N VAL A 247 -27.32 -0.23 -8.69
CA VAL A 247 -27.08 1.22 -8.61
C VAL A 247 -26.01 1.54 -7.56
N SER A 248 -25.95 0.77 -6.47
CA SER A 248 -24.99 1.01 -5.39
C SER A 248 -23.54 0.78 -5.84
N GLY A 249 -23.27 -0.33 -6.54
CA GLY A 249 -21.96 -0.61 -7.14
C GLY A 249 -21.58 0.40 -8.22
N PHE A 250 -22.52 0.76 -9.09
CA PHE A 250 -22.31 1.80 -10.10
C PHE A 250 -21.95 3.15 -9.47
N VAL A 251 -22.72 3.65 -8.49
CA VAL A 251 -22.46 4.97 -7.90
C VAL A 251 -21.14 4.98 -7.13
N ARG A 252 -20.74 3.85 -6.54
CA ARG A 252 -19.40 3.70 -5.95
C ARG A 252 -18.30 3.92 -7.00
N ASP A 253 -18.41 3.31 -8.17
CA ASP A 253 -17.42 3.49 -9.25
C ASP A 253 -17.47 4.92 -9.81
N TYR A 254 -18.67 5.49 -9.99
CA TYR A 254 -18.87 6.89 -10.41
C TYR A 254 -18.22 7.88 -9.43
N LEU A 255 -18.44 7.73 -8.13
CA LEU A 255 -17.80 8.57 -7.12
C LEU A 255 -16.29 8.37 -7.08
N SER A 256 -15.82 7.15 -7.31
CA SER A 256 -14.38 6.88 -7.44
C SER A 256 -13.76 7.73 -8.55
N ILE A 257 -14.43 7.84 -9.70
CA ILE A 257 -13.99 8.70 -10.80
C ILE A 257 -14.03 10.18 -10.39
N LYS A 258 -15.16 10.66 -9.85
CA LYS A 258 -15.37 12.08 -9.58
C LYS A 258 -14.55 12.63 -8.42
N GLN A 259 -14.33 11.83 -7.37
CA GLN A 259 -13.64 12.24 -6.14
C GLN A 259 -12.22 11.69 -6.03
N GLN A 260 -11.79 10.80 -6.94
CA GLN A 260 -10.50 10.11 -6.87
C GLN A 260 -10.30 9.36 -5.54
N MET A 261 -11.40 8.88 -4.96
CA MET A 261 -11.45 8.13 -3.71
C MET A 261 -12.59 7.13 -3.80
N THR A 262 -12.31 5.87 -3.49
CA THR A 262 -13.34 4.81 -3.54
C THR A 262 -14.05 4.69 -2.19
N PRO A 263 -15.31 5.11 -2.07
CA PRO A 263 -16.06 4.87 -0.84
C PRO A 263 -16.31 3.37 -0.64
N THR A 264 -16.42 2.96 0.63
CA THR A 264 -17.01 1.66 0.96
C THR A 264 -18.48 1.67 0.58
N ILE A 265 -19.07 0.50 0.29
CA ILE A 265 -20.48 0.41 -0.10
C ILE A 265 -21.37 1.12 0.92
N SER A 266 -21.20 0.87 2.22
CA SER A 266 -21.99 1.54 3.28
C SER A 266 -21.87 3.07 3.34
N ASN A 267 -20.80 3.63 2.75
CA ASN A 267 -20.53 5.07 2.76
C ASN A 267 -20.79 5.74 1.40
N VAL A 268 -21.35 5.02 0.42
CA VAL A 268 -21.67 5.56 -0.90
C VAL A 268 -22.67 6.71 -0.79
N TYR A 269 -23.75 6.55 -0.01
CA TYR A 269 -24.73 7.63 0.15
C TYR A 269 -24.14 8.89 0.82
N PRO A 270 -23.47 8.80 1.99
CA PRO A 270 -22.81 9.96 2.59
C PRO A 270 -21.82 10.66 1.63
N ALA A 271 -21.01 9.88 0.91
CA ALA A 271 -20.04 10.43 -0.05
C ALA A 271 -20.72 11.13 -1.23
N PHE A 272 -21.82 10.56 -1.74
CA PHE A 272 -22.63 11.14 -2.81
C PHE A 272 -23.26 12.46 -2.39
N LYS A 273 -23.87 12.50 -1.20
CA LYS A 273 -24.50 13.71 -0.64
C LYS A 273 -23.48 14.84 -0.52
N LYS A 274 -22.32 14.54 0.07
CA LYS A 274 -21.21 15.50 0.18
C LYS A 274 -20.76 16.01 -1.19
N TYR A 275 -20.58 15.11 -2.17
CA TYR A 275 -20.25 15.48 -3.55
C TYR A 275 -21.25 16.44 -4.18
N ALA A 276 -22.54 16.14 -4.06
CA ALA A 276 -23.62 16.95 -4.64
C ALA A 276 -23.69 18.34 -4.00
N GLU A 277 -23.55 18.42 -2.67
CA GLU A 277 -23.59 19.67 -1.90
C GLU A 277 -22.37 20.57 -2.18
N GLU A 278 -21.16 20.01 -2.21
CA GLU A 278 -19.91 20.75 -2.46
C GLU A 278 -19.85 21.34 -3.87
N ASN A 279 -20.35 20.60 -4.87
CA ASN A 279 -20.35 21.03 -6.27
C ASN A 279 -21.58 21.87 -6.66
N ARG A 280 -22.56 22.03 -5.76
CA ARG A 280 -23.81 22.80 -5.98
C ARG A 280 -24.53 22.44 -7.29
N LEU A 281 -24.52 21.17 -7.66
CA LEU A 281 -25.12 20.68 -8.90
C LEU A 281 -26.66 20.65 -8.77
N SER A 282 -27.37 21.06 -9.82
CA SER A 282 -28.82 20.84 -9.89
C SER A 282 -29.14 19.35 -10.04
N ALA A 283 -30.31 18.93 -9.56
CA ALA A 283 -30.77 17.53 -9.65
C ALA A 283 -30.74 17.00 -11.09
N GLU A 284 -31.14 17.82 -12.07
CA GLU A 284 -31.14 17.43 -13.49
C GLU A 284 -29.72 17.21 -14.03
N ASN A 285 -28.78 18.11 -13.74
CA ASN A 285 -27.39 17.98 -14.22
C ASN A 285 -26.69 16.77 -13.59
N LEU A 286 -26.97 16.51 -12.30
CA LEU A 286 -26.47 15.34 -11.60
C LEU A 286 -27.01 14.04 -12.21
N LEU A 287 -28.30 14.00 -12.55
CA LEU A 287 -28.93 12.85 -13.22
C LEU A 287 -28.44 12.65 -14.66
N LYS A 288 -28.19 13.73 -15.42
CA LYS A 288 -27.60 13.66 -16.75
C LYS A 288 -26.21 13.04 -16.73
N ASP A 289 -25.35 13.48 -15.80
CA ASP A 289 -24.00 12.95 -15.66
C ASP A 289 -24.00 11.50 -15.14
N LEU A 290 -24.85 11.18 -14.15
CA LEU A 290 -25.05 9.79 -13.70
C LEU A 290 -25.51 8.88 -14.84
N LEU A 291 -26.52 9.29 -15.63
CA LEU A 291 -26.99 8.49 -16.76
C LEU A 291 -25.90 8.30 -17.82
N ARG A 292 -25.08 9.31 -18.06
CA ARG A 292 -23.94 9.21 -18.97
C ARG A 292 -22.97 8.11 -18.53
N TYR A 293 -22.53 8.12 -17.28
CA TYR A 293 -21.64 7.08 -16.76
C TYR A 293 -22.32 5.72 -16.60
N ALA A 294 -23.62 5.67 -16.30
CA ALA A 294 -24.37 4.42 -16.25
C ALA A 294 -24.34 3.70 -17.60
N ARG A 295 -24.37 4.42 -18.73
CA ARG A 295 -24.21 3.83 -20.07
C ARG A 295 -22.80 3.27 -20.30
N PHE A 296 -21.75 3.88 -19.76
CA PHE A 296 -20.40 3.30 -19.83
C PHE A 296 -20.30 2.04 -18.97
N PHE A 297 -20.91 2.07 -17.79
CA PHE A 297 -21.02 0.91 -16.90
C PHE A 297 -21.77 -0.25 -17.58
N GLU A 298 -22.87 0.04 -18.27
CA GLU A 298 -23.64 -0.95 -19.04
C GLU A 298 -22.77 -1.67 -20.07
N ARG A 299 -21.91 -0.95 -20.79
CA ARG A 299 -20.98 -1.54 -21.78
C ARG A 299 -20.05 -2.58 -21.14
N LEU A 300 -19.52 -2.27 -19.94
CA LEU A 300 -18.65 -3.16 -19.19
C LEU A 300 -19.38 -4.42 -18.69
N TRP A 301 -20.61 -4.29 -18.23
CA TRP A 301 -21.39 -5.42 -17.71
C TRP A 301 -22.00 -6.29 -18.82
N THR A 302 -22.51 -5.67 -19.89
CA THR A 302 -23.09 -6.38 -21.04
C THR A 302 -22.04 -6.99 -21.97
N CYS A 303 -20.78 -6.59 -21.80
CA CYS A 303 -19.66 -6.93 -22.69
C CYS A 303 -19.89 -6.48 -24.13
N LYS A 304 -20.58 -5.35 -24.29
CA LYS A 304 -20.88 -4.73 -25.58
C LYS A 304 -20.36 -3.30 -25.58
N SER A 305 -19.28 -3.09 -26.32
CA SER A 305 -18.63 -1.79 -26.47
C SER A 305 -19.50 -0.79 -27.23
N ASN A 306 -20.32 -1.27 -28.17
CA ASN A 306 -21.06 -0.48 -29.16
C ASN A 306 -20.14 0.38 -30.05
N LEU A 307 -18.90 -0.10 -30.29
CA LEU A 307 -17.91 0.55 -31.15
C LEU A 307 -17.65 -0.22 -32.46
N GLU A 308 -18.50 -1.21 -32.77
CA GLU A 308 -18.37 -2.10 -33.95
C GLU A 308 -17.05 -2.88 -34.00
N GLU A 309 -16.38 -3.07 -32.86
CA GLU A 309 -15.12 -3.81 -32.73
C GLU A 309 -15.32 -5.10 -31.91
N GLN A 310 -15.43 -6.24 -32.60
CA GLN A 310 -15.68 -7.54 -31.97
C GLN A 310 -14.54 -7.96 -31.03
N ARG A 311 -13.28 -7.61 -31.33
CA ARG A 311 -12.14 -7.96 -30.47
C ARG A 311 -12.23 -7.29 -29.11
N LEU A 312 -12.82 -6.09 -29.05
CA LEU A 312 -13.06 -5.37 -27.81
C LEU A 312 -14.18 -6.02 -27.01
N ASP A 313 -15.29 -6.40 -27.66
CA ASP A 313 -16.37 -7.16 -27.03
C ASP A 313 -15.88 -8.50 -26.45
N ASP A 314 -15.03 -9.21 -27.18
CA ASP A 314 -14.40 -10.44 -26.72
C ASP A 314 -13.48 -10.19 -25.52
N CYS A 315 -12.72 -9.09 -25.53
CA CYS A 315 -11.88 -8.68 -24.40
C CYS A 315 -12.72 -8.33 -23.16
N LEU A 316 -13.81 -7.59 -23.33
CA LEU A 316 -14.77 -7.28 -22.27
C LEU A 316 -15.35 -8.55 -21.66
N TYR A 317 -15.73 -9.52 -22.51
CA TYR A 317 -16.22 -10.82 -22.06
C TYR A 317 -15.18 -11.54 -21.20
N ARG A 318 -13.92 -11.63 -21.65
CA ARG A 318 -12.84 -12.25 -20.87
C ARG A 318 -12.57 -11.53 -19.56
N MET A 319 -12.53 -10.19 -19.54
CA MET A 319 -12.37 -9.41 -18.31
C MET A 319 -13.53 -9.61 -17.34
N LYS A 320 -14.77 -9.71 -17.83
CA LYS A 320 -15.94 -10.04 -17.00
C LYS A 320 -15.79 -11.43 -16.37
N ARG A 321 -15.31 -12.43 -17.12
CA ARG A 321 -15.03 -13.80 -16.61
C ARG A 321 -13.97 -13.81 -15.51
N LEU A 322 -13.01 -12.89 -15.54
CA LEU A 322 -12.01 -12.72 -14.47
C LEU A 322 -12.57 -12.00 -13.23
N GLU A 323 -13.73 -11.34 -13.35
CA GLU A 323 -14.44 -10.57 -12.30
C GLU A 323 -13.57 -9.49 -11.66
N ILE A 324 -12.69 -8.85 -12.45
CA ILE A 324 -11.78 -7.82 -11.95
C ILE A 324 -12.46 -6.46 -12.03
N VAL A 325 -13.27 -6.14 -11.00
CA VAL A 325 -14.08 -4.92 -10.95
C VAL A 325 -13.29 -3.64 -10.72
N VAL A 326 -12.07 -3.75 -10.19
CA VAL A 326 -11.20 -2.63 -9.80
C VAL A 326 -10.79 -1.72 -10.97
N THR A 327 -10.87 -2.23 -12.21
CA THR A 327 -10.53 -1.49 -13.42
C THR A 327 -11.67 -0.63 -13.95
N ARG A 328 -12.92 -0.88 -13.49
CA ARG A 328 -14.12 -0.23 -14.04
C ARG A 328 -14.06 1.29 -14.03
N PRO A 329 -13.63 1.97 -12.93
CA PRO A 329 -13.53 3.44 -12.92
C PRO A 329 -12.65 3.97 -14.05
N PHE A 330 -11.47 3.37 -14.24
CA PHE A 330 -10.55 3.73 -15.31
C PHE A 330 -11.16 3.50 -16.70
N LEU A 331 -11.70 2.30 -16.95
CA LEU A 331 -12.24 1.93 -18.25
C LEU A 331 -13.47 2.77 -18.64
N MET A 332 -14.27 3.23 -17.66
CA MET A 332 -15.34 4.19 -17.92
C MET A 332 -14.81 5.56 -18.34
N GLU A 333 -13.70 6.03 -17.77
CA GLU A 333 -13.03 7.25 -18.24
C GLU A 333 -12.48 7.09 -19.66
N VAL A 334 -11.97 5.92 -20.03
CA VAL A 334 -11.52 5.63 -21.41
C VAL A 334 -12.70 5.68 -22.38
N PHE A 335 -13.85 5.08 -22.03
CA PHE A 335 -15.06 5.23 -22.85
C PHE A 335 -15.57 6.67 -22.91
N ARG A 336 -15.40 7.46 -21.84
CA ARG A 336 -15.73 8.88 -21.85
C ARG A 336 -14.87 9.66 -22.83
N LEU A 337 -13.55 9.47 -22.80
CA LEU A 337 -12.61 10.10 -23.74
C LEU A 337 -12.95 9.74 -25.19
N ASN A 338 -13.30 8.48 -25.46
CA ASN A 338 -13.73 8.06 -26.79
C ASN A 338 -15.05 8.72 -27.20
N GLN A 339 -16.03 8.80 -26.31
CA GLN A 339 -17.30 9.49 -26.60
C GLN A 339 -17.09 10.99 -26.85
N ASP A 340 -16.14 11.61 -26.16
CA ASP A 340 -15.77 13.02 -26.33
C ASP A 340 -14.94 13.27 -27.60
N GLY A 341 -14.53 12.21 -28.32
CA GLY A 341 -13.73 12.31 -29.55
C GLY A 341 -12.23 12.51 -29.33
N GLU A 342 -11.76 12.34 -28.09
CA GLU A 342 -10.36 12.54 -27.69
C GLU A 342 -9.48 11.33 -28.02
N ILE A 343 -10.06 10.12 -28.08
CA ILE A 343 -9.37 8.89 -28.47
C ILE A 343 -10.23 8.05 -29.43
N THR A 344 -9.58 7.31 -30.31
CA THR A 344 -10.18 6.43 -31.32
C THR A 344 -10.64 5.08 -30.75
N SER A 345 -11.52 4.36 -31.47
CA SER A 345 -11.95 3.01 -31.08
C SER A 345 -10.78 2.01 -31.01
N ASP A 346 -9.78 2.16 -31.89
CA ASP A 346 -8.57 1.32 -31.88
C ASP A 346 -7.71 1.56 -30.63
N GLU A 347 -7.59 2.82 -30.19
CA GLU A 347 -6.92 3.16 -28.93
C GLU A 347 -7.64 2.58 -27.73
N VAL A 348 -8.98 2.62 -27.71
CA VAL A 348 -9.79 1.94 -26.69
C VAL A 348 -9.47 0.45 -26.67
N LEU A 349 -9.50 -0.23 -27.83
CA LEU A 349 -9.16 -1.65 -27.93
C LEU A 349 -7.78 -1.95 -27.34
N ASN A 350 -6.76 -1.16 -27.69
CA ASN A 350 -5.40 -1.35 -27.18
C ASN A 350 -5.33 -1.18 -25.66
N VAL A 351 -5.99 -0.17 -25.08
CA VAL A 351 -6.04 0.02 -23.62
C VAL A 351 -6.63 -1.20 -22.93
N PHE A 352 -7.73 -1.76 -23.45
CA PHE A 352 -8.36 -2.96 -22.88
C PHE A 352 -7.46 -4.19 -22.98
N LEU A 353 -6.84 -4.44 -24.13
CA LEU A 353 -5.95 -5.60 -24.33
C LEU A 353 -4.71 -5.53 -23.42
N ILE A 354 -4.10 -4.35 -23.29
CA ILE A 354 -2.94 -4.14 -22.40
C ILE A 354 -3.36 -4.27 -20.93
N THR A 355 -4.54 -3.76 -20.55
CA THR A 355 -5.08 -3.91 -19.20
C THR A 355 -5.30 -5.39 -18.86
N GLU A 356 -5.92 -6.14 -19.77
CA GLU A 356 -6.12 -7.59 -19.64
C GLU A 356 -4.78 -8.32 -19.45
N ASN A 357 -3.81 -8.01 -20.31
CA ASN A 357 -2.45 -8.57 -20.25
C ASN A 357 -1.75 -8.27 -18.91
N TYR A 358 -1.76 -7.01 -18.50
CA TYR A 358 -1.18 -6.57 -17.23
C TYR A 358 -1.72 -7.35 -16.03
N LEU A 359 -3.05 -7.49 -15.95
CA LEU A 359 -3.71 -8.22 -14.87
C LEU A 359 -3.34 -9.71 -14.87
N PHE A 360 -3.26 -10.32 -16.06
CA PHE A 360 -2.94 -11.74 -16.17
C PHE A 360 -1.48 -12.04 -15.85
N ARG A 361 -0.53 -11.24 -16.37
CA ARG A 361 0.90 -11.37 -16.03
C ARG A 361 1.15 -11.26 -14.53
N ARG A 362 0.53 -10.27 -13.90
CA ARG A 362 0.56 -10.10 -12.43
C ARG A 362 0.03 -11.33 -11.69
N ASN A 363 -1.04 -11.96 -12.19
CA ASN A 363 -1.57 -13.16 -11.59
C ASN A 363 -0.61 -14.36 -11.66
N ILE A 364 0.02 -14.58 -12.83
CA ILE A 364 1.00 -15.65 -13.02
C ILE A 364 2.22 -15.45 -12.11
N CYS A 365 2.73 -14.22 -12.02
CA CYS A 365 3.90 -13.86 -11.21
C CYS A 365 3.56 -13.61 -9.72
N GLU A 366 2.32 -13.87 -9.29
CA GLU A 366 1.87 -13.72 -7.90
C GLU A 366 2.05 -12.31 -7.31
N VAL A 367 1.99 -11.28 -8.15
CA VAL A 367 2.06 -9.88 -7.70
C VAL A 367 0.80 -9.56 -6.89
N PRO A 368 0.92 -9.05 -5.64
CA PRO A 368 -0.23 -8.75 -4.79
C PRO A 368 -1.22 -7.79 -5.45
N THR A 369 -2.53 -7.98 -5.22
CA THR A 369 -3.60 -7.20 -5.87
C THR A 369 -3.92 -5.88 -5.17
N ASN A 370 -3.33 -5.60 -4.01
CA ASN A 370 -3.72 -4.49 -3.13
C ASN A 370 -3.53 -3.12 -3.79
N ALA A 371 -2.49 -2.97 -4.61
CA ALA A 371 -2.20 -1.72 -5.30
C ALA A 371 -3.13 -1.43 -6.48
N LEU A 372 -3.86 -2.42 -7.02
CA LEU A 372 -4.65 -2.26 -8.25
C LEU A 372 -5.70 -1.16 -8.15
N ASN A 373 -6.37 -1.03 -7.00
CA ASN A 373 -7.42 -0.01 -6.82
C ASN A 373 -6.86 1.39 -7.01
N LYS A 374 -5.71 1.68 -6.40
CA LYS A 374 -5.11 3.01 -6.47
C LYS A 374 -4.44 3.29 -7.80
N ILE A 375 -3.84 2.26 -8.43
CA ILE A 375 -3.28 2.40 -9.77
C ILE A 375 -4.38 2.82 -10.74
N PHE A 376 -5.43 2.02 -10.91
CA PHE A 376 -6.48 2.31 -11.89
C PHE A 376 -7.29 3.57 -11.55
N LEU A 377 -7.48 3.88 -10.27
CA LEU A 377 -8.18 5.10 -9.86
C LEU A 377 -7.47 6.37 -10.36
N ASN A 378 -6.14 6.41 -10.28
CA ASN A 378 -5.34 7.59 -10.64
C ASN A 378 -4.82 7.57 -12.09
N LEU A 379 -4.87 6.43 -12.77
CA LEU A 379 -4.16 6.20 -14.02
C LEU A 379 -4.55 7.18 -15.13
N ASN A 380 -5.84 7.46 -15.30
CA ASN A 380 -6.29 8.41 -16.31
C ASN A 380 -5.74 9.83 -16.05
N LYS A 381 -5.77 10.26 -14.79
CA LYS A 381 -5.25 11.57 -14.39
C LYS A 381 -3.73 11.66 -14.57
N GLU A 382 -3.02 10.58 -14.27
CA GLU A 382 -1.58 10.46 -14.49
C GLU A 382 -1.22 10.56 -15.97
N ILE A 383 -1.93 9.82 -16.84
CA ILE A 383 -1.74 9.87 -18.29
C ILE A 383 -1.93 11.29 -18.83
N LEU A 384 -3.04 11.94 -18.46
CA LEU A 384 -3.33 13.31 -18.92
C LEU A 384 -2.36 14.34 -18.36
N ARG A 385 -1.73 14.08 -17.21
CA ARG A 385 -0.79 15.01 -16.57
C ARG A 385 0.50 15.19 -17.36
N TYR A 386 0.90 14.20 -18.17
CA TYR A 386 2.18 14.25 -18.88
C TYR A 386 2.34 15.48 -19.78
N ASP A 387 1.26 15.91 -20.45
CA ASP A 387 1.26 17.12 -21.29
C ASP A 387 -0.07 17.90 -21.26
N GLY A 388 -1.02 17.51 -20.41
CA GLY A 388 -2.34 18.12 -20.30
C GLY A 388 -3.35 17.67 -21.36
N SER A 389 -3.03 16.66 -22.18
CA SER A 389 -3.87 16.21 -23.31
C SER A 389 -4.02 14.69 -23.38
N ALA A 390 -5.04 14.25 -24.11
CA ALA A 390 -5.27 12.85 -24.43
C ALA A 390 -4.51 12.36 -25.69
N ASN A 391 -3.66 13.20 -26.30
CA ASN A 391 -2.85 12.78 -27.46
C ASN A 391 -1.92 11.63 -27.08
N ASP A 392 -1.64 10.70 -28.01
CA ASP A 392 -0.77 9.54 -27.78
C ASP A 392 -1.15 8.76 -26.50
N TYR A 393 -2.46 8.66 -26.23
CA TYR A 393 -2.99 8.13 -24.96
C TYR A 393 -2.44 6.74 -24.65
N VAL A 394 -2.40 5.86 -25.64
CA VAL A 394 -1.93 4.48 -25.50
C VAL A 394 -0.45 4.43 -25.13
N GLU A 395 0.39 5.24 -25.77
CA GLU A 395 1.83 5.29 -25.49
C GLU A 395 2.09 5.77 -24.05
N LYS A 396 1.41 6.85 -23.64
CA LYS A 396 1.46 7.37 -22.26
C LYS A 396 0.94 6.35 -21.24
N PHE A 397 -0.13 5.64 -21.57
CA PHE A 397 -0.69 4.59 -20.73
C PHE A 397 0.28 3.42 -20.55
N ILE A 398 0.93 2.97 -21.62
CA ILE A 398 1.99 1.96 -21.54
C ILE A 398 3.11 2.47 -20.63
N TYR A 399 3.61 3.68 -20.86
CA TYR A 399 4.66 4.28 -20.03
C TYR A 399 4.27 4.31 -18.54
N ALA A 400 3.06 4.79 -18.22
CA ALA A 400 2.57 4.88 -16.85
C ALA A 400 2.47 3.52 -16.15
N LEU A 401 2.14 2.45 -16.88
CA LEU A 401 2.14 1.09 -16.32
C LEU A 401 3.54 0.51 -16.15
N LEU A 402 4.43 0.73 -17.12
CA LEU A 402 5.81 0.23 -17.09
C LEU A 402 6.69 0.96 -16.06
N SER A 403 6.35 2.21 -15.73
CA SER A 403 7.04 3.00 -14.71
C SER A 403 6.77 2.47 -13.28
N LYS A 404 5.67 1.74 -13.07
CA LYS A 404 5.30 1.20 -11.75
C LYS A 404 6.33 0.18 -11.24
N LYS A 405 6.60 0.20 -9.93
CA LYS A 405 7.54 -0.69 -9.23
C LYS A 405 6.83 -1.53 -8.16
N GLU A 406 7.54 -2.52 -7.61
CA GLU A 406 7.08 -3.38 -6.50
C GLU A 406 5.66 -3.96 -6.69
N SER A 407 4.72 -3.64 -5.80
CA SER A 407 3.34 -4.15 -5.82
C SER A 407 2.49 -3.62 -6.99
N GLY A 408 2.98 -2.59 -7.70
CA GLY A 408 2.35 -2.04 -8.89
C GLY A 408 3.02 -2.44 -10.20
N ARG A 409 4.16 -3.14 -10.17
CA ARG A 409 4.97 -3.40 -11.38
C ARG A 409 4.25 -4.24 -12.44
N PHE A 410 4.68 -4.06 -13.68
CA PHE A 410 4.30 -4.88 -14.84
C PHE A 410 5.38 -5.95 -15.06
N PRO A 411 5.12 -7.25 -14.78
CA PRO A 411 6.11 -8.30 -14.98
C PRO A 411 6.61 -8.38 -16.44
N ASP A 412 7.92 -8.35 -16.61
CA ASP A 412 8.55 -8.43 -17.93
C ASP A 412 8.47 -9.85 -18.53
N ASP A 413 8.95 -10.02 -19.76
CA ASP A 413 8.93 -11.30 -20.46
C ASP A 413 9.73 -12.37 -19.72
N GLU A 414 10.90 -12.06 -19.19
CA GLU A 414 11.77 -13.02 -18.52
C GLU A 414 11.10 -13.58 -17.26
N GLU A 415 10.60 -12.68 -16.40
CA GLU A 415 9.91 -13.05 -15.19
C GLU A 415 8.62 -13.83 -15.47
N PHE A 416 7.79 -13.34 -16.41
CA PHE A 416 6.53 -13.98 -16.74
C PHE A 416 6.73 -15.40 -17.29
N MET A 417 7.69 -15.58 -18.20
CA MET A 417 8.01 -16.88 -18.77
C MET A 417 8.56 -17.84 -17.71
N ALA A 418 9.47 -17.39 -16.85
CA ALA A 418 10.03 -18.20 -15.76
C ALA A 418 8.96 -18.63 -14.75
N ALA A 419 8.07 -17.70 -14.38
CA ALA A 419 6.96 -17.96 -13.48
C ALA A 419 5.97 -18.98 -14.08
N LEU A 420 5.57 -18.79 -15.35
CA LEU A 420 4.63 -19.69 -16.02
C LEU A 420 5.20 -21.10 -16.19
N SER A 421 6.48 -21.21 -16.57
CA SER A 421 7.20 -22.48 -16.80
C SER A 421 7.18 -23.40 -15.57
N SER A 422 7.27 -22.82 -14.37
CA SER A 422 7.30 -23.56 -13.11
C SER A 422 5.95 -23.64 -12.38
N LYS A 423 4.92 -22.91 -12.85
CA LYS A 423 3.63 -22.76 -12.18
C LYS A 423 2.84 -24.05 -12.14
N GLN A 424 2.28 -24.36 -10.97
CA GLN A 424 1.28 -25.43 -10.83
C GLN A 424 -0.11 -24.93 -11.30
N VAL A 425 -0.27 -24.79 -12.61
CA VAL A 425 -1.49 -24.27 -13.26
C VAL A 425 -2.76 -24.98 -12.83
N TYR A 426 -2.71 -26.31 -12.60
CA TYR A 426 -3.87 -27.06 -12.15
C TYR A 426 -4.40 -26.58 -10.78
N LEU A 427 -3.55 -26.04 -9.91
CA LEU A 427 -3.94 -25.55 -8.57
C LEU A 427 -4.33 -24.06 -8.56
N MET A 428 -4.23 -23.37 -9.70
CA MET A 428 -4.68 -21.98 -9.80
C MET A 428 -6.19 -21.85 -9.56
N ARG A 429 -6.61 -20.65 -9.14
CA ARG A 429 -8.03 -20.29 -9.04
C ARG A 429 -8.74 -20.56 -10.38
N GLY A 430 -9.92 -21.18 -10.32
CA GLY A 430 -10.63 -21.70 -11.50
C GLY A 430 -10.80 -20.70 -12.65
N LYS A 431 -11.12 -19.44 -12.35
CA LYS A 431 -11.32 -18.41 -13.39
C LYS A 431 -10.07 -18.05 -14.20
N TYR A 432 -8.91 -17.91 -13.54
CA TYR A 432 -7.64 -17.62 -14.23
C TYR A 432 -7.16 -18.83 -15.02
N LYS A 433 -7.40 -20.03 -14.50
CA LYS A 433 -7.13 -21.30 -15.18
C LYS A 433 -7.98 -21.44 -16.45
N ALA A 434 -9.29 -21.21 -16.35
CA ALA A 434 -10.20 -21.24 -17.50
C ALA A 434 -9.81 -20.21 -18.57
N TYR A 435 -9.47 -18.99 -18.14
CA TYR A 435 -8.95 -17.94 -19.02
C TYR A 435 -7.66 -18.37 -19.73
N LEU A 436 -6.70 -18.95 -19.01
CA LEU A 436 -5.46 -19.45 -19.59
C LEU A 436 -5.74 -20.44 -20.73
N PHE A 437 -6.56 -21.47 -20.49
CA PHE A 437 -6.87 -22.48 -21.51
C PHE A 437 -7.70 -21.90 -22.67
N GLU A 438 -8.62 -20.98 -22.41
CA GLU A 438 -9.36 -20.28 -23.47
C GLU A 438 -8.41 -19.53 -24.41
N ARG A 439 -7.45 -18.78 -23.86
CA ARG A 439 -6.47 -18.05 -24.68
C ARG A 439 -5.57 -18.99 -25.47
N PHE A 440 -5.09 -20.08 -24.87
CA PHE A 440 -4.26 -21.04 -25.61
C PHE A 440 -4.99 -21.71 -26.77
N GLU A 441 -6.28 -21.99 -26.62
CA GLU A 441 -7.08 -22.62 -27.67
C GLU A 441 -7.44 -21.62 -28.79
N ASN A 442 -7.92 -20.43 -28.41
CA ASN A 442 -8.55 -19.48 -29.33
C ASN A 442 -7.63 -18.37 -29.86
N PHE A 443 -6.41 -18.22 -29.34
CA PHE A 443 -5.52 -17.16 -29.82
C PHE A 443 -5.08 -17.36 -31.27
N GLY A 444 -5.18 -16.27 -32.05
CA GLY A 444 -4.70 -16.19 -33.43
C GLY A 444 -5.53 -16.97 -34.45
N THR A 445 -6.77 -17.36 -34.12
CA THR A 445 -7.67 -18.06 -35.03
C THR A 445 -9.08 -17.44 -35.02
N VAL A 446 -9.76 -17.49 -36.15
CA VAL A 446 -11.19 -17.15 -36.28
C VAL A 446 -12.10 -18.35 -35.99
N GLU A 447 -11.56 -19.56 -36.04
CA GLU A 447 -12.27 -20.81 -35.76
C GLU A 447 -12.29 -21.10 -34.24
N THR A 448 -12.88 -20.18 -33.47
CA THR A 448 -12.87 -20.26 -32.01
C THR A 448 -13.79 -21.38 -31.48
N LYS A 449 -13.42 -21.91 -30.32
CA LYS A 449 -14.22 -22.86 -29.52
C LYS A 449 -14.71 -22.17 -28.26
N ASP A 450 -15.95 -22.43 -27.86
CA ASP A 450 -16.51 -21.89 -26.61
C ASP A 450 -16.01 -22.68 -25.38
N VAL A 451 -14.72 -22.51 -25.09
CA VAL A 451 -14.03 -23.19 -23.97
C VAL A 451 -14.72 -22.89 -22.65
N TYR A 452 -15.18 -21.66 -22.45
CA TYR A 452 -15.80 -21.22 -21.21
C TYR A 452 -17.11 -21.94 -20.93
N THR A 453 -18.06 -21.91 -21.86
CA THR A 453 -19.36 -22.58 -21.67
C THR A 453 -19.18 -24.09 -21.47
N HIS A 454 -18.25 -24.70 -22.21
CA HIS A 454 -17.98 -26.13 -22.04
C HIS A 454 -17.36 -26.47 -20.68
N LEU A 455 -16.47 -25.62 -20.13
CA LEU A 455 -15.96 -25.79 -18.77
C LEU A 455 -17.06 -25.58 -17.72
N ASP A 456 -17.91 -24.56 -17.87
CA ASP A 456 -19.00 -24.25 -16.92
C ASP A 456 -20.04 -25.39 -16.86
N ASN A 457 -20.35 -25.98 -18.01
CA ASN A 457 -21.26 -27.12 -18.11
C ASN A 457 -20.60 -28.46 -17.75
N ASN A 458 -19.34 -28.46 -17.31
CA ASN A 458 -18.51 -29.66 -17.10
C ASN A 458 -18.43 -30.60 -18.32
N THR A 459 -18.68 -30.05 -19.52
CA THR A 459 -18.52 -30.77 -20.78
C THR A 459 -17.06 -30.93 -21.12
N TYR A 460 -16.25 -29.90 -20.89
CA TYR A 460 -14.79 -29.99 -20.88
C TYR A 460 -14.30 -30.09 -19.46
N THR A 461 -13.25 -30.88 -19.27
CA THR A 461 -12.50 -30.98 -18.04
C THR A 461 -11.01 -30.84 -18.37
N ILE A 462 -10.22 -30.49 -17.35
CA ILE A 462 -8.77 -30.43 -17.49
C ILE A 462 -8.23 -31.83 -17.21
N GLU A 463 -7.62 -32.40 -18.24
CA GLU A 463 -7.01 -33.72 -18.20
C GLU A 463 -5.51 -33.63 -17.92
N HIS A 464 -5.04 -34.60 -17.14
CA HIS A 464 -3.62 -34.83 -16.90
C HIS A 464 -3.13 -35.89 -17.88
N ILE A 465 -2.25 -35.50 -18.81
CA ILE A 465 -1.73 -36.42 -19.84
C ILE A 465 -0.99 -37.58 -19.14
N MET A 466 0.01 -37.24 -18.33
CA MET A 466 0.55 -38.10 -17.28
C MET A 466 -0.37 -38.05 -16.06
N PRO A 467 -1.01 -39.17 -15.65
CA PRO A 467 -2.09 -39.18 -14.67
C PRO A 467 -1.62 -38.86 -13.24
N GLN A 468 -2.60 -38.48 -12.39
CA GLN A 468 -2.36 -38.26 -10.95
C GLN A 468 -1.93 -39.54 -10.24
N HIS A 469 -2.50 -40.69 -10.63
CA HIS A 469 -2.10 -42.00 -10.13
C HIS A 469 -1.35 -42.75 -11.23
N LEU A 470 -0.04 -42.96 -11.02
CA LEU A 470 0.82 -43.66 -11.96
C LEU A 470 0.50 -45.16 -11.96
N THR A 471 0.27 -45.71 -13.14
CA THR A 471 0.20 -47.17 -13.36
C THR A 471 1.59 -47.74 -13.60
N PRO A 472 1.81 -49.07 -13.48
CA PRO A 472 3.10 -49.68 -13.76
C PRO A 472 3.67 -49.32 -15.14
N ALA A 473 2.81 -49.20 -16.16
CA ALA A 473 3.20 -48.79 -17.51
C ALA A 473 3.75 -47.34 -17.55
N TRP A 474 3.18 -46.43 -16.77
CA TRP A 474 3.71 -45.07 -16.65
C TRP A 474 5.03 -45.04 -15.85
N THR A 475 5.15 -45.83 -14.79
CA THR A 475 6.41 -45.95 -14.04
C THR A 475 7.55 -46.45 -14.93
N GLU A 476 7.28 -47.45 -15.77
CA GLU A 476 8.25 -47.97 -16.74
C GLU A 476 8.60 -46.92 -17.81
N ALA A 477 7.61 -46.24 -18.38
CA ALA A 477 7.82 -45.22 -19.42
C ALA A 477 8.61 -43.99 -18.92
N LEU A 478 8.48 -43.63 -17.64
CA LEU A 478 9.17 -42.49 -17.02
C LEU A 478 10.60 -42.84 -16.53
N GLY A 479 10.95 -44.12 -16.43
CA GLY A 479 12.27 -44.58 -15.99
C GLY A 479 12.55 -44.43 -14.49
N GLU A 480 13.83 -44.49 -14.09
CA GLU A 480 14.25 -44.51 -12.68
C GLU A 480 13.86 -43.23 -11.91
N ASP A 481 13.78 -42.09 -12.59
CA ASP A 481 13.45 -40.78 -11.99
C ASP A 481 11.94 -40.46 -11.95
N TYR A 482 11.06 -41.45 -12.21
CA TYR A 482 9.61 -41.24 -12.35
C TYR A 482 8.98 -40.43 -11.22
N ALA A 483 9.38 -40.66 -9.96
CA ALA A 483 8.81 -39.99 -8.80
C ALA A 483 9.13 -38.48 -8.79
N LYS A 484 10.35 -38.11 -9.20
CA LYS A 484 10.78 -36.71 -9.29
C LYS A 484 10.12 -36.00 -10.47
N ILE A 485 10.04 -36.68 -11.61
CA ILE A 485 9.36 -36.15 -12.81
C ILE A 485 7.88 -35.90 -12.48
N HIS A 486 7.21 -36.89 -11.88
CA HIS A 486 5.81 -36.79 -11.50
C HIS A 486 5.55 -35.65 -10.53
N ALA A 487 6.29 -35.58 -9.41
CA ALA A 487 6.12 -34.51 -8.43
C ALA A 487 6.35 -33.11 -9.02
N THR A 488 7.26 -32.97 -9.98
CA THR A 488 7.61 -31.68 -10.60
C THR A 488 6.58 -31.26 -11.64
N TRP A 489 6.16 -32.17 -12.51
CA TRP A 489 5.40 -31.85 -13.73
C TRP A 489 3.90 -32.09 -13.62
N LEU A 490 3.43 -32.85 -12.63
CA LEU A 490 2.04 -33.29 -12.52
C LEU A 490 1.03 -32.15 -12.76
N HIS A 491 1.19 -31.03 -12.04
CA HIS A 491 0.26 -29.91 -12.08
C HIS A 491 0.72 -28.74 -12.98
N ARG A 492 1.83 -28.91 -13.73
CA ARG A 492 2.37 -27.87 -14.62
C ARG A 492 1.67 -27.87 -15.96
N LEU A 493 1.68 -26.70 -16.61
CA LEU A 493 0.97 -26.45 -17.87
C LEU A 493 1.24 -27.49 -18.96
N ALA A 494 2.50 -27.92 -19.12
CA ALA A 494 2.89 -28.89 -20.14
C ALA A 494 2.17 -30.24 -20.01
N ASN A 495 1.81 -30.66 -18.80
CA ASN A 495 1.12 -31.93 -18.55
C ASN A 495 -0.43 -31.81 -18.63
N LEU A 496 -0.95 -30.62 -18.87
CA LEU A 496 -2.39 -30.36 -18.83
C LEU A 496 -2.94 -30.12 -20.23
N THR A 497 -4.17 -30.59 -20.45
CA THR A 497 -4.93 -30.27 -21.66
C THR A 497 -6.44 -30.28 -21.39
N LEU A 498 -7.24 -29.85 -22.36
CA LEU A 498 -8.70 -29.93 -22.31
C LEU A 498 -9.21 -31.20 -23.00
N THR A 499 -10.22 -31.83 -22.41
CA THR A 499 -10.95 -32.95 -23.03
C THR A 499 -12.38 -33.04 -22.50
N GLY A 500 -13.30 -33.51 -23.34
CA GLY A 500 -14.66 -33.88 -22.90
C GLY A 500 -14.82 -35.37 -22.54
N TYR A 501 -13.76 -36.17 -22.67
CA TYR A 501 -13.82 -37.63 -22.54
C TYR A 501 -12.91 -38.14 -21.41
N ASN A 502 -12.67 -37.31 -20.40
CA ASN A 502 -11.75 -37.62 -19.29
C ASN A 502 -12.03 -38.97 -18.60
N PRO A 503 -13.29 -39.36 -18.31
CA PRO A 503 -13.58 -40.69 -17.75
C PRO A 503 -13.08 -41.87 -18.59
N HIS A 504 -12.99 -41.73 -19.92
CA HIS A 504 -12.50 -42.77 -20.83
C HIS A 504 -10.97 -42.82 -20.91
N LEU A 505 -10.28 -41.69 -20.71
CA LEU A 505 -8.82 -41.60 -20.76
C LEU A 505 -8.18 -42.04 -19.43
N SER A 506 -8.73 -41.59 -18.29
CA SER A 506 -8.38 -42.05 -16.94
C SER A 506 -6.86 -42.20 -16.71
N ASN A 507 -6.41 -43.29 -16.10
CA ASN A 507 -4.99 -43.59 -15.85
C ASN A 507 -4.37 -44.49 -16.94
N ASN A 508 -4.96 -44.54 -18.14
CA ASN A 508 -4.45 -45.34 -19.25
C ASN A 508 -3.04 -44.86 -19.66
N SER A 509 -2.27 -45.73 -20.30
CA SER A 509 -0.96 -45.37 -20.85
C SER A 509 -1.10 -44.30 -21.93
N PHE A 510 -0.02 -43.56 -22.21
CA PHE A 510 -0.07 -42.51 -23.23
C PHE A 510 -0.52 -43.00 -24.62
N PRO A 511 0.00 -44.12 -25.17
CA PRO A 511 -0.48 -44.64 -26.45
C PRO A 511 -1.97 -44.97 -26.46
N GLU A 512 -2.50 -45.54 -25.36
CA GLU A 512 -3.93 -45.82 -25.20
C GLU A 512 -4.75 -44.52 -25.17
N LYS A 513 -4.30 -43.49 -24.44
CA LYS A 513 -4.97 -42.18 -24.42
C LYS A 513 -4.92 -41.48 -25.77
N ARG A 514 -3.83 -41.63 -26.52
CA ARG A 514 -3.64 -41.02 -27.85
C ARG A 514 -4.53 -41.66 -28.91
N ASP A 515 -4.62 -42.99 -28.91
CA ASP A 515 -5.24 -43.79 -29.96
C ASP A 515 -6.65 -44.32 -29.60
N ALA A 516 -7.20 -43.95 -28.43
CA ALA A 516 -8.55 -44.34 -28.00
C ALA A 516 -9.60 -44.00 -29.08
N SER A 517 -10.47 -44.97 -29.39
CA SER A 517 -11.52 -44.85 -30.41
C SER A 517 -12.53 -43.75 -30.09
N GLU A 518 -12.80 -43.52 -28.80
CA GLU A 518 -13.63 -42.44 -28.31
C GLU A 518 -12.78 -41.50 -27.46
N GLY A 519 -12.70 -40.23 -27.86
CA GLY A 519 -12.03 -39.19 -27.07
C GLY A 519 -10.50 -39.19 -27.08
N GLY A 520 -9.86 -40.06 -27.87
CA GLY A 520 -8.40 -40.08 -27.99
C GLY A 520 -7.83 -38.80 -28.59
N TYR A 521 -6.59 -38.45 -28.23
CA TYR A 521 -5.98 -37.18 -28.66
C TYR A 521 -5.92 -37.02 -30.18
N LYS A 522 -5.73 -38.11 -30.95
CA LYS A 522 -5.76 -38.09 -32.43
C LYS A 522 -7.11 -37.72 -33.04
N ALA A 523 -8.20 -38.04 -32.36
CA ALA A 523 -9.55 -37.72 -32.80
C ALA A 523 -10.05 -36.37 -32.24
N SER A 524 -9.22 -35.67 -31.45
CA SER A 524 -9.64 -34.43 -30.78
C SER A 524 -9.68 -33.23 -31.74
N GLY A 525 -10.78 -32.49 -31.71
CA GLY A 525 -10.94 -31.24 -32.46
C GLY A 525 -10.36 -30.00 -31.78
N LEU A 526 -9.64 -30.16 -30.66
CA LEU A 526 -9.01 -29.05 -29.93
C LEU A 526 -7.57 -28.84 -30.42
N LYS A 527 -7.22 -27.60 -30.73
CA LYS A 527 -5.91 -27.18 -31.24
C LYS A 527 -4.78 -27.60 -30.30
N MET A 528 -4.97 -27.45 -28.99
CA MET A 528 -3.95 -27.84 -28.00
C MET A 528 -3.67 -29.35 -27.94
N ASN A 529 -4.58 -30.20 -28.42
CA ASN A 529 -4.44 -31.65 -28.47
C ASN A 529 -3.73 -32.13 -29.75
N GLN A 530 -3.77 -31.36 -30.84
CA GLN A 530 -3.19 -31.76 -32.13
C GLN A 530 -1.68 -32.03 -32.04
N LYS A 531 -0.94 -31.25 -31.25
CA LYS A 531 0.49 -31.49 -31.03
C LYS A 531 0.78 -32.68 -30.09
N ILE A 532 -0.16 -33.01 -29.19
CA ILE A 532 -0.04 -34.20 -28.34
C ILE A 532 -0.25 -35.46 -29.19
N ALA A 533 -1.22 -35.40 -30.10
CA ALA A 533 -1.65 -36.50 -30.94
C ALA A 533 -0.56 -37.11 -31.84
N VAL A 534 0.48 -36.34 -32.18
CA VAL A 534 1.58 -36.76 -33.05
C VAL A 534 2.77 -37.38 -32.28
N LYS A 535 2.78 -37.31 -30.95
CA LYS A 535 3.88 -37.86 -30.15
C LYS A 535 3.74 -39.38 -30.01
N GLU A 536 4.88 -40.07 -29.98
CA GLU A 536 4.93 -41.52 -29.80
C GLU A 536 4.87 -41.93 -28.33
N ASN A 537 5.64 -41.23 -27.50
CA ASN A 537 5.77 -41.44 -26.06
C ASN A 537 5.46 -40.14 -25.31
N TRP A 538 5.41 -40.22 -23.98
CA TRP A 538 5.22 -39.06 -23.12
C TRP A 538 6.08 -39.19 -21.86
N GLY A 539 7.31 -38.68 -21.93
CA GLY A 539 8.25 -38.64 -20.82
C GLY A 539 8.76 -37.22 -20.55
N LEU A 540 9.88 -37.13 -19.84
CA LEU A 540 10.53 -35.85 -19.56
C LEU A 540 10.86 -35.03 -20.83
N PRO A 541 11.40 -35.61 -21.92
CA PRO A 541 11.72 -34.84 -23.14
C PRO A 541 10.49 -34.17 -23.76
N GLU A 542 9.36 -34.89 -23.86
CA GLU A 542 8.13 -34.32 -24.43
C GLU A 542 7.49 -33.27 -23.52
N LEU A 543 7.61 -33.44 -22.18
CA LEU A 543 7.16 -32.44 -21.21
C LEU A 543 7.97 -31.14 -21.32
N GLU A 544 9.29 -31.24 -21.42
CA GLU A 544 10.19 -30.08 -21.56
C GLU A 544 9.96 -29.36 -22.89
N GLU A 545 9.92 -30.10 -24.00
CA GLU A 545 9.62 -29.55 -25.33
C GLU A 545 8.27 -28.80 -25.34
N ARG A 546 7.21 -29.43 -24.83
CA ARG A 546 5.89 -28.80 -24.79
C ARG A 546 5.87 -27.59 -23.86
N ASN A 547 6.60 -27.63 -22.74
CA ASN A 547 6.71 -26.49 -21.84
C ASN A 547 7.32 -25.28 -22.53
N GLU A 548 8.45 -25.46 -23.22
CA GLU A 548 9.11 -24.41 -23.99
C GLU A 548 8.19 -23.82 -25.06
N GLU A 549 7.49 -24.68 -25.82
CA GLU A 549 6.55 -24.24 -26.84
C GLU A 549 5.37 -23.45 -26.26
N MET A 550 4.78 -23.91 -25.14
CA MET A 550 3.64 -23.25 -24.52
C MET A 550 4.05 -21.92 -23.88
N VAL A 551 5.23 -21.83 -23.28
CA VAL A 551 5.77 -20.58 -22.73
C VAL A 551 6.09 -19.60 -23.86
N ALA A 552 6.68 -20.05 -24.98
CA ALA A 552 6.92 -19.20 -26.15
C ALA A 552 5.62 -18.70 -26.78
N LEU A 553 4.56 -19.52 -26.82
CA LEU A 553 3.24 -19.09 -27.25
C LEU A 553 2.61 -18.10 -26.26
N ALA A 554 2.78 -18.30 -24.95
CA ALA A 554 2.30 -17.35 -23.93
C ALA A 554 2.92 -15.95 -24.11
N ALA A 555 4.21 -15.85 -24.42
CA ALA A 555 4.86 -14.58 -24.72
C ALA A 555 4.27 -13.85 -25.94
N LYS A 556 3.66 -14.60 -26.89
CA LYS A 556 2.93 -14.02 -28.03
C LYS A 556 1.50 -13.63 -27.69
N ILE A 557 0.82 -14.43 -26.85
CA ILE A 557 -0.55 -14.14 -26.41
C ILE A 557 -0.59 -12.88 -25.55
N TRP A 558 0.34 -12.79 -24.60
CA TRP A 558 0.42 -11.76 -23.58
C TRP A 558 1.67 -10.91 -23.77
N SER A 559 1.98 -10.44 -24.97
CA SER A 559 3.25 -9.76 -25.27
C SER A 559 3.53 -8.54 -24.38
N TYR A 560 4.77 -8.38 -23.92
CA TYR A 560 5.16 -7.24 -23.12
C TYR A 560 5.03 -5.94 -23.95
N PRO A 561 4.25 -4.95 -23.51
CA PRO A 561 4.06 -3.73 -24.29
C PRO A 561 5.34 -2.89 -24.30
N GLN A 562 5.55 -2.17 -25.39
CA GLN A 562 6.67 -1.23 -25.55
C GLN A 562 6.13 0.14 -25.92
N THR A 563 6.84 1.18 -25.53
CA THR A 563 6.51 2.56 -25.90
C THR A 563 7.78 3.35 -26.15
N SER A 564 7.69 4.28 -27.09
CA SER A 564 8.75 5.27 -27.35
C SER A 564 8.52 6.59 -26.61
N PHE A 565 7.36 6.73 -25.94
CA PHE A 565 7.01 7.93 -25.21
C PHE A 565 7.96 8.15 -24.04
N GLN A 566 8.45 9.38 -23.92
CA GLN A 566 9.19 9.87 -22.77
C GLN A 566 8.59 11.20 -22.33
N PRO A 567 8.29 11.39 -21.04
CA PRO A 567 7.71 12.62 -20.56
C PRO A 567 8.68 13.80 -20.74
N ALA A 568 8.15 14.97 -21.11
CA ALA A 568 8.94 16.20 -21.31
C ALA A 568 9.67 16.68 -20.04
N VAL A 569 9.17 16.28 -18.87
CA VAL A 569 9.80 16.49 -17.56
C VAL A 569 10.05 15.12 -16.95
N LYS A 570 11.31 14.84 -16.59
CA LYS A 570 11.69 13.57 -15.95
C LYS A 570 10.88 13.39 -14.65
N GLU A 571 10.07 12.34 -14.59
CA GLU A 571 9.30 12.02 -13.38
C GLU A 571 10.23 11.49 -12.30
N TYR A 572 10.05 12.02 -11.08
CA TYR A 572 10.70 11.55 -9.87
C TYR A 572 10.18 10.15 -9.50
N ASP A 573 11.07 9.22 -9.15
CA ASP A 573 10.69 7.91 -8.59
C ASP A 573 9.71 8.09 -7.41
N SER A 574 8.47 7.63 -7.57
CA SER A 574 7.41 7.81 -6.58
C SER A 574 7.21 6.54 -5.73
N ARG A 575 7.08 6.70 -4.41
CA ARG A 575 6.84 5.61 -3.45
C ARG A 575 5.70 5.96 -2.50
N THR A 576 4.94 4.98 -2.03
CA THR A 576 3.85 5.18 -1.06
C THR A 576 4.33 4.95 0.38
N LEU A 577 3.55 5.37 1.39
CA LEU A 577 3.87 5.05 2.79
C LEU A 577 3.83 3.53 3.08
N GLU A 578 3.16 2.73 2.26
CA GLU A 578 3.08 1.27 2.42
C GLU A 578 4.32 0.54 1.86
N ASP A 579 5.05 1.15 0.91
CA ASP A 579 6.24 0.57 0.27
C ASP A 579 7.39 0.34 1.28
N ASP A 580 8.30 -0.62 1.05
CA ASP A 580 9.35 -0.95 2.03
C ASP A 580 10.20 0.29 2.39
N SER A 581 10.33 0.56 3.69
CA SER A 581 11.05 1.72 4.20
C SER A 581 12.56 1.62 3.97
N LYS A 582 13.08 0.42 3.66
CA LYS A 582 14.47 0.21 3.25
C LYS A 582 14.81 0.91 1.93
N ASP A 583 13.85 1.00 1.01
CA ASP A 583 14.04 1.63 -0.31
C ASP A 583 14.11 3.16 -0.24
N LEU A 584 13.75 3.74 0.92
CA LEU A 584 13.77 5.17 1.18
C LEU A 584 15.08 5.63 1.82
N VAL A 585 15.93 4.70 2.26
CA VAL A 585 17.20 4.99 2.94
C VAL A 585 18.22 5.54 1.95
N GLY A 586 18.78 6.72 2.24
CA GLY A 586 19.77 7.38 1.39
C GLY A 586 19.18 8.16 0.20
N ARG A 587 17.87 8.10 -0.03
CA ARG A 587 17.20 8.80 -1.13
C ARG A 587 16.67 10.15 -0.69
N GLY A 588 16.88 11.19 -1.50
CA GLY A 588 16.34 12.53 -1.24
C GLY A 588 14.88 12.64 -1.67
N ILE A 589 14.02 13.22 -0.83
CA ILE A 589 12.64 13.58 -1.19
C ILE A 589 12.63 14.96 -1.87
N VAL A 590 11.79 15.14 -2.88
CA VAL A 590 11.62 16.41 -3.62
C VAL A 590 10.29 17.05 -3.27
N LYS A 591 9.24 16.22 -3.24
CA LYS A 591 7.88 16.61 -2.90
C LYS A 591 7.14 15.39 -2.38
N TYR A 592 6.02 15.60 -1.72
CA TYR A 592 5.06 14.54 -1.42
C TYR A 592 3.69 14.92 -1.97
N SER A 593 2.84 13.93 -2.23
CA SER A 593 1.41 14.09 -2.46
C SER A 593 0.68 13.47 -1.27
N TYR A 594 -0.27 14.20 -0.69
CA TYR A 594 -1.22 13.64 0.26
C TYR A 594 -2.63 14.09 -0.10
N GLN A 595 -3.56 13.14 -0.26
CA GLN A 595 -4.94 13.41 -0.72
C GLN A 595 -5.01 14.27 -2.00
N ASN A 596 -4.13 14.00 -2.97
CA ASN A 596 -3.99 14.74 -4.24
C ASN A 596 -3.42 16.16 -4.15
N ALA A 597 -2.99 16.62 -2.97
CA ALA A 597 -2.27 17.87 -2.81
C ALA A 597 -0.76 17.61 -2.81
N GLU A 598 -0.05 18.13 -3.82
CA GLU A 598 1.39 18.07 -3.88
C GLU A 598 2.04 19.24 -3.13
N GLN A 599 3.02 18.93 -2.31
CA GLN A 599 3.78 19.91 -1.55
C GLN A 599 5.28 19.66 -1.76
N PRO A 600 6.04 20.66 -2.26
CA PRO A 600 7.49 20.55 -2.32
C PRO A 600 8.05 20.52 -0.91
N VAL A 601 9.12 19.74 -0.71
CA VAL A 601 9.81 19.64 0.56
C VAL A 601 11.32 19.58 0.34
N SER A 602 12.07 20.23 1.21
CA SER A 602 13.54 20.20 1.17
C SER A 602 14.11 18.93 1.81
N SER A 603 13.38 18.29 2.72
CA SER A 603 13.86 17.11 3.44
C SER A 603 12.74 16.19 3.95
N TRP A 604 13.11 14.97 4.34
CA TRP A 604 12.21 14.03 5.02
C TRP A 604 11.69 14.56 6.36
N ALA A 605 12.44 15.43 7.04
CA ALA A 605 12.00 16.06 8.27
C ALA A 605 10.89 17.10 8.02
N ASP A 606 11.01 17.88 6.94
CA ASP A 606 10.01 18.88 6.56
C ASP A 606 8.69 18.20 6.16
N MET A 607 8.77 17.12 5.36
CA MET A 607 7.58 16.32 5.02
C MET A 607 6.92 15.74 6.28
N PHE A 608 7.70 15.16 7.18
CA PHE A 608 7.20 14.57 8.42
C PHE A 608 6.47 15.63 9.27
N GLU A 609 7.06 16.82 9.42
CA GLU A 609 6.43 17.93 10.12
C GLU A 609 5.10 18.36 9.46
N HIS A 610 5.09 18.53 8.14
CA HIS A 610 3.89 18.96 7.42
C HIS A 610 2.75 17.96 7.59
N ILE A 611 3.03 16.66 7.43
CA ILE A 611 2.02 15.60 7.54
C ILE A 611 1.49 15.47 8.97
N VAL A 612 2.35 15.48 9.99
CA VAL A 612 1.91 15.38 11.38
C VAL A 612 1.05 16.58 11.77
N LYS A 613 1.44 17.80 11.38
CA LYS A 613 0.64 19.01 11.60
C LYS A 613 -0.71 18.94 10.89
N PHE A 614 -0.73 18.45 9.66
CA PHE A 614 -1.98 18.27 8.90
C PHE A 614 -2.92 17.26 9.59
N LEU A 615 -2.41 16.10 10.01
CA LEU A 615 -3.20 15.10 10.73
C LEU A 615 -3.78 15.69 12.03
N HIS A 616 -2.96 16.38 12.81
CA HIS A 616 -3.40 17.03 14.04
C HIS A 616 -4.48 18.08 13.83
N GLN A 617 -4.38 18.89 12.77
CA GLN A 617 -5.42 19.87 12.43
C GLN A 617 -6.74 19.20 12.06
N LYS A 618 -6.70 18.03 11.41
CA LYS A 618 -7.88 17.27 11.02
C LYS A 618 -8.59 16.66 12.23
N ASP A 619 -7.83 16.12 13.17
CA ASP A 619 -8.34 15.61 14.45
C ASP A 619 -7.31 15.83 15.57
N LYS A 620 -7.62 16.81 16.43
CA LYS A 620 -6.75 17.17 17.55
C LYS A 620 -6.74 16.12 18.67
N SER A 621 -7.73 15.24 18.73
CA SER A 621 -7.93 14.33 19.85
C SER A 621 -6.83 13.27 19.95
N VAL A 622 -6.31 12.79 18.82
CA VAL A 622 -5.37 11.66 18.76
C VAL A 622 -4.00 12.02 19.33
N LEU A 623 -3.32 13.04 18.80
CA LEU A 623 -2.01 13.46 19.34
C LEU A 623 -2.14 14.03 20.76
N SER A 624 -3.24 14.71 21.08
CA SER A 624 -3.49 15.18 22.45
C SER A 624 -3.59 13.99 23.42
N ALA A 625 -4.37 12.97 23.08
CA ALA A 625 -4.47 11.77 23.91
C ALA A 625 -3.12 11.08 24.09
N LEU A 626 -2.31 10.98 23.02
CA LEU A 626 -0.97 10.38 23.07
C LEU A 626 0.03 11.19 23.90
N ALA A 627 -0.01 12.53 23.83
CA ALA A 627 0.90 13.41 24.57
C ALA A 627 0.66 13.40 26.09
N TYR A 628 -0.58 13.14 26.52
CA TYR A 628 -0.97 13.07 27.93
C TYR A 628 -1.10 11.64 28.46
N ASN A 629 -0.82 10.62 27.64
CA ASN A 629 -0.87 9.22 28.05
C ASN A 629 0.45 8.81 28.74
N THR A 630 0.35 8.29 29.96
CA THR A 630 1.49 7.84 30.78
C THR A 630 1.81 6.35 30.64
N ASP A 631 1.06 5.62 29.81
CA ASP A 631 1.29 4.20 29.56
C ASP A 631 2.43 3.99 28.55
N SER A 632 3.57 3.47 29.04
CA SER A 632 4.77 3.19 28.25
C SER A 632 4.65 1.96 27.34
N SER A 633 3.53 1.22 27.42
CA SER A 633 3.24 0.09 26.53
C SER A 633 2.82 0.52 25.11
N VAL A 634 2.39 1.78 24.95
CA VAL A 634 1.99 2.33 23.65
C VAL A 634 3.22 2.90 22.94
N GLU A 635 3.78 2.18 21.97
CA GLU A 635 5.07 2.54 21.34
C GLU A 635 5.17 3.97 20.76
N LEU A 636 4.05 4.67 20.51
CA LEU A 636 4.01 6.07 20.06
C LEU A 636 4.26 7.09 21.18
N THR A 637 4.01 6.77 22.45
CA THR A 637 4.15 7.71 23.59
C THR A 637 5.62 8.09 23.86
N ASN A 638 6.57 7.28 23.39
CA ASN A 638 8.01 7.60 23.47
C ASN A 638 8.46 8.71 22.51
N TYR A 639 7.62 9.07 21.53
CA TYR A 639 7.97 10.05 20.49
C TYR A 639 7.10 11.30 20.53
N ILE A 640 6.08 11.34 21.38
CA ILE A 640 5.12 12.45 21.51
C ILE A 640 5.07 12.83 22.99
N SER A 641 5.21 14.12 23.30
CA SER A 641 5.17 14.59 24.68
C SER A 641 4.44 15.91 24.80
N ASN A 642 3.95 16.19 26.01
CA ASN A 642 3.38 17.49 26.36
C ASN A 642 4.44 18.53 26.78
N SER A 643 5.71 18.14 26.88
CA SER A 643 6.83 19.01 27.22
C SER A 643 8.03 18.77 26.29
N GLU A 644 8.71 19.86 25.92
CA GLU A 644 9.92 19.85 25.10
C GLU A 644 11.09 19.12 25.78
N GLU A 645 11.21 19.23 27.11
CA GLU A 645 12.32 18.67 27.89
C GLU A 645 12.39 17.13 27.89
N ASN A 646 11.27 16.48 27.56
CA ASN A 646 11.16 15.02 27.52
C ASN A 646 11.69 14.41 26.22
N LEU A 647 12.04 15.24 25.22
CA LEU A 647 12.46 14.82 23.89
C LEU A 647 13.90 15.27 23.61
N ARG A 648 14.63 14.51 22.79
CA ARG A 648 16.03 14.85 22.44
C ARG A 648 16.08 16.00 21.44
N SER A 649 15.11 16.07 20.55
CA SER A 649 14.89 17.20 19.64
C SER A 649 13.39 17.39 19.43
N ALA A 650 12.81 18.38 20.13
CA ALA A 650 11.38 18.62 20.06
C ALA A 650 10.99 19.37 18.77
N LEU A 651 9.98 18.85 18.09
CA LEU A 651 9.22 19.52 17.05
C LEU A 651 7.89 19.99 17.64
N LYS A 652 7.66 21.30 17.70
CA LYS A 652 6.38 21.86 18.17
C LYS A 652 5.28 21.63 17.11
N ILE A 653 4.23 20.89 17.47
CA ILE A 653 3.07 20.62 16.62
C ILE A 653 1.92 21.57 16.95
N ASP A 654 1.60 21.74 18.24
CA ASP A 654 0.58 22.64 18.77
C ASP A 654 1.00 23.08 20.19
N ASP A 655 0.21 23.90 20.87
CA ASP A 655 0.50 24.30 22.24
C ASP A 655 0.45 23.09 23.19
N ASN A 656 1.57 22.85 23.90
CA ASN A 656 1.79 21.68 24.75
C ASN A 656 1.73 20.33 24.01
N ILE A 657 2.03 20.30 22.71
CA ILE A 657 2.17 19.05 21.94
C ILE A 657 3.45 19.10 21.12
N TYR A 658 4.40 18.25 21.48
CA TYR A 658 5.72 18.13 20.89
C TYR A 658 5.97 16.72 20.39
N MET A 659 6.81 16.60 19.36
CA MET A 659 7.16 15.31 18.76
C MET A 659 8.68 15.20 18.52
N GLU A 660 9.26 14.01 18.60
CA GLU A 660 10.69 13.81 18.36
C GLU A 660 11.04 14.01 16.87
N LYS A 661 11.86 15.04 16.60
CA LYS A 661 12.30 15.43 15.25
C LYS A 661 13.50 14.61 14.76
N ASN A 662 14.43 14.26 15.65
CA ASN A 662 15.71 13.66 15.30
C ASN A 662 15.65 12.14 15.21
N THR A 663 14.89 11.66 14.22
CA THR A 663 14.69 10.25 13.89
C THR A 663 15.22 9.91 12.50
N SER A 664 15.61 8.66 12.26
CA SER A 664 16.00 8.20 10.91
C SER A 664 14.79 8.20 9.96
N THR A 665 15.02 8.22 8.63
CA THR A 665 13.94 8.14 7.63
C THR A 665 13.06 6.90 7.84
N VAL A 666 13.67 5.75 8.12
CA VAL A 666 12.97 4.49 8.44
C VAL A 666 12.05 4.66 9.64
N LEU A 667 12.55 5.31 10.70
CA LEU A 667 11.79 5.52 11.92
C LEU A 667 10.66 6.54 11.70
N LYS A 668 10.89 7.62 10.93
CA LYS A 668 9.83 8.57 10.53
C LYS A 668 8.69 7.87 9.79
N VAL A 669 9.01 7.03 8.83
CA VAL A 669 8.03 6.26 8.05
C VAL A 669 7.27 5.27 8.94
N SER A 670 7.96 4.58 9.85
CA SER A 670 7.33 3.70 10.84
C SER A 670 6.35 4.44 11.76
N ILE A 671 6.75 5.62 12.26
CA ILE A 671 5.89 6.48 13.08
C ILE A 671 4.67 6.95 12.27
N LEU A 672 4.86 7.40 11.03
CA LEU A 672 3.75 7.82 10.15
C LEU A 672 2.76 6.69 9.90
N ARG A 673 3.20 5.45 9.65
CA ARG A 673 2.29 4.30 9.49
C ARG A 673 1.37 4.11 10.68
N ARG A 674 1.92 4.24 11.89
CA ARG A 674 1.18 4.08 13.15
C ARG A 674 0.23 5.24 13.39
N LEU A 675 0.66 6.47 13.08
CA LEU A 675 -0.21 7.63 13.14
C LEU A 675 -1.36 7.51 12.12
N PHE A 676 -1.08 7.11 10.88
CA PHE A 676 -2.12 6.90 9.88
C PHE A 676 -3.16 5.87 10.36
N ALA A 677 -2.71 4.77 10.96
CA ALA A 677 -3.61 3.80 11.58
C ALA A 677 -4.45 4.41 12.72
N ALA A 678 -3.85 5.22 13.60
CA ALA A 678 -4.55 5.89 14.70
C ALA A 678 -5.56 6.95 14.22
N TYR A 679 -5.26 7.61 13.10
CA TYR A 679 -6.11 8.63 12.47
C TYR A 679 -7.14 8.05 11.49
N GLY A 680 -7.16 6.72 11.27
CA GLY A 680 -7.98 6.08 10.24
C GLY A 680 -7.65 6.57 8.83
N ALA A 681 -6.43 7.04 8.59
CA ALA A 681 -5.93 7.49 7.30
C ALA A 681 -5.28 6.32 6.55
N ASP A 682 -5.45 6.28 5.23
CA ASP A 682 -4.91 5.22 4.39
C ASP A 682 -3.44 5.51 4.05
N PRO A 683 -2.48 4.62 4.40
CA PRO A 683 -1.07 4.82 4.12
C PRO A 683 -0.76 5.15 2.67
N MET A 684 -1.40 4.54 1.67
CA MET A 684 -1.01 4.87 0.30
C MET A 684 -1.55 6.21 -0.22
N ASP A 685 -2.32 6.95 0.58
CA ASP A 685 -2.70 8.31 0.22
C ASP A 685 -1.50 9.26 0.32
N LEU A 686 -0.44 8.86 1.03
CA LEU A 686 0.82 9.59 1.13
C LEU A 686 1.83 8.99 0.15
N VAL A 687 2.15 9.75 -0.90
CA VAL A 687 3.12 9.41 -1.94
C VAL A 687 4.33 10.33 -1.85
N PHE A 688 5.52 9.76 -1.75
CA PHE A 688 6.81 10.45 -1.78
C PHE A 688 7.35 10.47 -3.20
N PHE A 689 7.77 11.63 -3.69
CA PHE A 689 8.49 11.76 -4.95
C PHE A 689 9.97 11.96 -4.64
N LEU A 690 10.77 11.02 -5.11
CA LEU A 690 12.16 10.85 -4.75
C LEU A 690 13.03 11.28 -5.92
N LYS A 691 14.19 11.84 -5.61
CA LYS A 691 15.21 12.07 -6.64
C LYS A 691 15.57 10.71 -7.25
N ASP A 692 15.55 10.63 -8.59
CA ASP A 692 15.87 9.37 -9.28
C ASP A 692 17.21 8.83 -8.79
N ALA A 693 17.25 7.52 -8.52
CA ALA A 693 18.51 6.80 -8.43
C ALA A 693 19.35 6.98 -9.71
N ASP A 694 18.68 7.10 -10.87
CA ASP A 694 19.27 7.19 -12.20
C ASP A 694 19.32 8.61 -12.80
N SER A 695 19.08 9.66 -12.00
CA SER A 695 19.49 11.02 -12.40
C SER A 695 21.02 11.22 -12.29
N GLU A 696 21.74 10.14 -11.95
CA GLU A 696 23.19 10.05 -11.97
C GLU A 696 23.75 9.05 -13.01
N MET A 697 22.94 8.51 -13.93
CA MET A 697 23.41 7.63 -15.00
C MET A 697 23.05 8.15 -16.40
N GLY A 698 23.98 8.96 -16.94
CA GLY A 698 23.91 9.47 -18.31
C GLY A 698 25.24 10.14 -18.70
N ASN A 699 26.20 9.30 -19.09
CA ASN A 699 27.55 9.56 -19.61
C ASN A 699 28.68 9.92 -18.62
N GLY A 700 29.51 8.92 -18.38
CA GLY A 700 30.78 8.98 -17.63
C GLY A 700 30.64 8.28 -16.29
N THR A 701 31.49 7.26 -16.05
CA THR A 701 31.78 6.58 -14.77
C THR A 701 31.16 7.24 -13.55
N GLY A 702 30.40 6.51 -12.72
CA GLY A 702 29.57 7.09 -11.65
C GLY A 702 30.30 8.15 -10.82
N ARG A 703 29.63 9.23 -10.44
CA ARG A 703 30.25 10.38 -9.72
C ARG A 703 31.01 9.93 -8.47
N GLU A 704 30.44 8.98 -7.74
CA GLU A 704 31.02 8.33 -6.57
C GLU A 704 32.28 7.52 -6.93
N GLU A 705 32.27 6.86 -8.09
CA GLU A 705 33.38 6.07 -8.62
C GLU A 705 34.52 6.96 -9.11
N ILE A 706 34.24 8.05 -9.85
CA ILE A 706 35.25 9.04 -10.25
C ILE A 706 35.90 9.68 -9.03
N ARG A 707 35.11 10.08 -8.02
CA ARG A 707 35.64 10.65 -6.77
C ARG A 707 36.48 9.65 -6.01
N LYS A 708 36.01 8.40 -5.91
CA LYS A 708 36.79 7.33 -5.27
C LYS A 708 38.10 7.08 -6.02
N ARG A 709 38.09 7.07 -7.36
CA ARG A 709 39.30 6.93 -8.20
C ARG A 709 40.25 8.12 -8.04
N TYR A 710 39.73 9.35 -8.07
CA TYR A 710 40.53 10.56 -7.81
C TYR A 710 41.16 10.52 -6.41
N TRP A 711 40.41 10.20 -5.35
CA TRP A 711 40.97 10.11 -4.01
C TRP A 711 41.95 8.94 -3.86
N THR A 712 41.74 7.84 -4.59
CA THR A 712 42.71 6.75 -4.64
C THR A 712 44.04 7.21 -5.25
N TYR A 713 43.98 8.12 -6.22
CA TYR A 713 45.15 8.73 -6.84
C TYR A 713 45.80 9.83 -5.97
N ALA A 714 45.01 10.78 -5.45
CA ALA A 714 45.51 11.99 -4.80
C ALA A 714 45.91 11.78 -3.33
N LEU A 715 45.23 10.89 -2.61
CA LEU A 715 45.42 10.73 -1.17
C LEU A 715 46.85 10.29 -0.78
N PRO A 716 47.53 9.36 -1.49
CA PRO A 716 48.93 9.04 -1.20
C PRO A 716 49.87 10.24 -1.31
N ILE A 717 49.62 11.16 -2.25
CA ILE A 717 50.41 12.38 -2.45
C ILE A 717 50.19 13.34 -1.27
N ILE A 718 48.93 13.54 -0.89
CA ILE A 718 48.56 14.37 0.27
C ILE A 718 49.12 13.79 1.58
N GLN A 719 49.00 12.47 1.78
CA GLN A 719 49.53 11.79 2.96
C GLN A 719 51.04 11.91 3.07
N LYS A 720 51.76 11.78 1.94
CA LYS A 720 53.22 11.95 1.90
C LYS A 720 53.64 13.36 2.35
N GLN A 721 52.96 14.41 1.86
CA GLN A 721 53.23 15.78 2.26
C GLN A 721 52.98 16.01 3.77
N HIS A 722 51.89 15.42 4.29
CA HIS A 722 51.48 15.56 5.69
C HIS A 722 52.12 14.55 6.65
N MET A 723 53.10 13.74 6.23
CA MET A 723 53.71 12.69 7.08
C MET A 723 54.27 13.23 8.40
N HIS A 724 54.81 14.45 8.38
CA HIS A 724 55.42 15.08 9.55
C HIS A 724 54.40 15.50 10.62
N ARG A 725 53.13 15.72 10.24
CA ARG A 725 52.02 16.13 11.14
C ARG A 725 50.99 15.02 11.37
N GLY A 726 50.87 14.07 10.44
CA GLY A 726 49.91 12.97 10.49
C GLY A 726 48.47 13.37 10.13
N THR A 727 48.24 14.55 9.53
CA THR A 727 46.92 15.16 9.36
C THR A 727 45.93 14.30 8.56
N PHE A 728 46.40 13.61 7.52
CA PHE A 728 45.58 12.72 6.68
C PHE A 728 45.88 11.22 6.89
N GLN A 729 46.63 10.86 7.95
CA GLN A 729 47.18 9.50 8.12
C GLN A 729 46.11 8.41 8.27
N ASN A 730 44.94 8.74 8.83
CA ASN A 730 43.82 7.80 9.04
C ASN A 730 42.66 7.99 8.03
N VAL A 731 42.90 8.76 6.97
CA VAL A 731 41.90 9.01 5.93
C VAL A 731 42.00 7.91 4.88
N ASN A 732 40.85 7.41 4.41
CA ASN A 732 40.76 6.43 3.33
C ASN A 732 40.04 7.06 2.11
N PRO A 733 40.32 6.62 0.88
CA PRO A 733 39.58 7.07 -0.30
C PRO A 733 38.09 6.77 -0.16
N GLY A 734 37.26 7.80 -0.34
CA GLY A 734 35.80 7.71 -0.21
C GLY A 734 35.08 8.18 -1.49
N THR A 735 33.76 8.11 -1.47
CA THR A 735 32.89 8.56 -2.58
C THR A 735 32.47 10.04 -2.48
N SER A 736 32.76 10.67 -1.34
CA SER A 736 32.56 12.10 -1.08
C SER A 736 33.42 12.96 -2.02
N ASN A 737 32.95 14.16 -2.35
CA ASN A 737 33.78 15.16 -3.03
C ASN A 737 34.81 15.83 -2.10
N MET A 738 34.85 15.45 -0.83
CA MET A 738 35.70 16.03 0.19
C MET A 738 36.35 14.94 1.05
N ILE A 739 37.63 15.13 1.38
CA ILE A 739 38.33 14.43 2.46
C ILE A 739 38.79 15.42 3.53
N SER A 740 38.72 15.01 4.79
CA SER A 740 39.04 15.86 5.94
C SER A 740 40.25 15.33 6.68
N GLY A 741 41.24 16.20 6.91
CA GLY A 741 42.42 15.96 7.70
C GLY A 741 42.29 16.56 9.11
N PHE A 742 42.77 15.83 10.11
CA PHE A 742 42.71 16.22 11.52
C PHE A 742 44.11 16.44 12.08
N PHE A 743 44.37 17.63 12.63
CA PHE A 743 45.68 18.05 13.14
C PHE A 743 45.72 18.23 14.67
N GLY A 744 44.71 17.73 15.41
CA GLY A 744 44.78 17.62 16.87
C GLY A 744 43.82 18.50 17.67
N ILE A 745 43.22 19.51 17.06
CA ILE A 745 42.27 20.46 17.69
C ILE A 745 40.83 20.01 17.42
N SER A 746 40.11 19.61 18.48
CA SER A 746 38.75 19.07 18.37
C SER A 746 37.80 20.07 17.70
N GLY A 747 37.04 19.62 16.70
CA GLY A 747 36.07 20.43 15.96
C GLY A 747 36.66 21.26 14.82
N PHE A 748 38.00 21.30 14.66
CA PHE A 748 38.66 21.94 13.52
C PHE A 748 39.30 20.90 12.60
N SER A 749 39.30 21.18 11.29
CA SER A 749 39.88 20.29 10.28
C SER A 749 40.36 21.06 9.06
N ILE A 750 41.23 20.43 8.27
CA ILE A 750 41.62 20.91 6.94
C ILE A 750 40.95 20.00 5.90
N ASN A 751 40.15 20.56 5.01
CA ASN A 751 39.34 19.80 4.06
C ASN A 751 39.86 20.00 2.65
N CYS A 752 40.16 18.92 1.93
CA CYS A 752 40.46 18.95 0.50
C CYS A 752 39.20 18.58 -0.29
N ILE A 753 38.78 19.45 -1.21
CA ILE A 753 37.51 19.34 -1.95
C ILE A 753 37.80 19.31 -3.46
N ALA A 754 37.26 18.31 -4.16
CA ALA A 754 37.36 18.14 -5.60
C ALA A 754 35.98 18.23 -6.26
N ASN A 755 35.72 19.35 -6.95
CA ASN A 755 34.47 19.61 -7.66
C ASN A 755 34.64 19.47 -9.19
N TYR A 756 33.56 19.70 -9.94
CA TYR A 756 33.54 19.59 -11.40
C TYR A 756 34.15 20.81 -12.11
N ASP A 757 34.34 21.90 -11.39
CA ASP A 757 34.74 23.22 -11.91
C ASP A 757 35.92 23.85 -11.14
N ALA A 758 36.29 23.29 -9.98
CA ALA A 758 37.44 23.71 -9.19
C ALA A 758 37.94 22.64 -8.20
N ALA A 759 39.16 22.82 -7.71
CA ALA A 759 39.68 22.17 -6.50
C ALA A 759 39.83 23.20 -5.39
N ARG A 760 39.45 22.86 -4.16
CA ARG A 760 39.48 23.80 -3.02
C ARG A 760 40.10 23.16 -1.78
N VAL A 761 40.74 23.98 -0.95
CA VAL A 761 41.18 23.62 0.40
C VAL A 761 40.50 24.55 1.39
N ASP A 762 39.85 23.98 2.42
CA ASP A 762 39.14 24.74 3.45
C ASP A 762 39.73 24.45 4.84
N PHE A 763 40.17 25.47 5.55
CA PHE A 763 40.40 25.40 7.00
C PHE A 763 39.05 25.60 7.70
N TYR A 764 38.51 24.52 8.25
CA TYR A 764 37.13 24.45 8.76
C TYR A 764 37.09 24.49 10.28
N MET A 765 36.25 25.38 10.84
CA MET A 765 36.04 25.59 12.27
C MET A 765 34.61 25.26 12.67
N GLY A 766 34.37 24.08 13.24
CA GLY A 766 33.03 23.56 13.51
C GLY A 766 32.85 22.88 14.87
N LYS A 767 33.37 23.47 15.96
CA LYS A 767 33.12 22.99 17.33
C LYS A 767 31.64 23.02 17.70
N GLY A 768 31.29 22.27 18.74
CA GLY A 768 29.98 22.23 19.40
C GLY A 768 29.33 23.60 19.63
N ASP A 769 30.16 24.60 19.95
CA ASP A 769 29.80 25.96 20.31
C ASP A 769 30.04 26.93 19.14
N ALA A 770 28.97 27.53 18.64
CA ALA A 770 29.02 28.46 17.50
C ALA A 770 29.77 29.76 17.85
N ALA A 771 29.64 30.26 19.08
CA ALA A 771 30.27 31.52 19.48
C ALA A 771 31.80 31.41 19.44
N LYS A 772 32.33 30.29 19.94
CA LYS A 772 33.77 29.98 19.89
C LYS A 772 34.30 29.82 18.47
N ASN A 773 33.52 29.23 17.55
CA ASN A 773 33.93 29.16 16.14
C ASN A 773 34.07 30.56 15.53
N LYS A 774 33.18 31.48 15.89
CA LYS A 774 33.23 32.87 15.38
C LYS A 774 34.36 33.66 16.03
N GLU A 775 34.59 33.49 17.33
CA GLU A 775 35.68 34.14 18.06
C GLU A 775 37.05 33.74 17.49
N VAL A 776 37.25 32.44 17.24
CA VAL A 776 38.49 31.96 16.61
C VAL A 776 38.61 32.47 15.17
N PHE A 777 37.52 32.49 14.40
CA PHE A 777 37.53 33.07 13.06
C PHE A 777 37.91 34.55 13.10
N ASP A 778 37.32 35.34 13.99
CA ASP A 778 37.55 36.79 14.11
C ASP A 778 39.00 37.07 14.53
N MET A 779 39.58 36.23 15.39
CA MET A 779 41.00 36.28 15.75
C MET A 779 41.90 35.97 14.55
N LEU A 780 41.61 34.94 13.77
CA LEU A 780 42.40 34.65 12.57
C LEU A 780 42.25 35.76 11.51
N PHE A 781 41.04 36.31 11.37
CA PHE A 781 40.73 37.38 10.43
C PHE A 781 41.42 38.70 10.80
N SER A 782 41.63 39.00 12.09
CA SER A 782 42.40 40.18 12.49
C SER A 782 43.89 40.08 12.14
N ASN A 783 44.40 38.86 11.91
CA ASN A 783 45.76 38.58 11.43
C ASN A 783 45.80 38.23 9.93
N ARG A 784 44.72 38.52 9.19
CA ARG A 784 44.56 38.13 7.78
C ARG A 784 45.72 38.56 6.89
N ASP A 785 46.17 39.81 7.01
CA ASP A 785 47.20 40.37 6.12
C ASP A 785 48.54 39.63 6.29
N GLU A 786 48.89 39.24 7.53
CA GLU A 786 50.10 38.45 7.81
C GLU A 786 49.99 37.02 7.24
N ILE A 787 48.83 36.39 7.45
CA ILE A 787 48.56 35.02 6.96
C ILE A 787 48.57 34.97 5.42
N GLU A 788 47.93 35.92 4.74
CA GLU A 788 47.92 36.02 3.28
C GLU A 788 49.30 36.38 2.72
N GLN A 789 50.08 37.21 3.43
CA GLN A 789 51.45 37.54 3.05
C GLN A 789 52.40 36.34 3.16
N GLU A 790 52.30 35.53 4.22
CA GLU A 790 53.08 34.30 4.38
C GLU A 790 52.74 33.26 3.30
N LEU A 791 51.46 33.13 2.97
CA LEU A 791 50.98 32.20 1.94
C LEU A 791 51.22 32.72 0.51
N GLY A 792 51.46 34.02 0.34
CA GLY A 792 51.69 34.67 -0.95
C GLY A 792 50.45 34.74 -1.84
N VAL A 793 49.25 34.53 -1.28
CA VAL A 793 47.96 34.52 -2.00
C VAL A 793 46.86 35.11 -1.14
N ALA A 794 45.84 35.69 -1.79
CA ALA A 794 44.62 36.10 -1.11
C ALA A 794 43.72 34.88 -0.84
N LEU A 795 43.16 34.80 0.37
CA LEU A 795 42.24 33.76 0.80
C LEU A 795 40.79 34.27 0.80
N GLU A 796 39.85 33.34 0.72
CA GLU A 796 38.43 33.59 0.93
C GLU A 796 38.07 33.33 2.39
N TRP A 797 37.54 34.33 3.08
CA TRP A 797 37.24 34.27 4.52
C TRP A 797 35.74 34.28 4.74
N GLU A 798 35.17 33.15 5.17
CA GLU A 798 33.73 33.00 5.35
C GLU A 798 33.37 32.79 6.83
N ARG A 799 32.89 33.88 7.46
CA ARG A 799 32.44 33.85 8.85
C ARG A 799 31.15 33.06 9.01
N ALA A 800 30.31 32.95 7.97
CA ALA A 800 29.08 32.19 7.93
C ALA A 800 28.13 32.44 9.13
N ASN A 801 27.69 33.68 9.33
CA ASN A 801 26.92 34.08 10.53
C ASN A 801 25.61 33.30 10.76
N GLU A 802 25.00 32.82 9.68
CA GLU A 802 23.77 32.03 9.71
C GLU A 802 24.01 30.55 10.05
N TYR A 803 25.29 30.11 10.06
CA TYR A 803 25.70 28.74 10.30
C TYR A 803 26.60 28.63 11.53
N LYS A 804 26.59 27.45 12.13
CA LYS A 804 27.39 27.15 13.33
C LYS A 804 28.91 27.20 13.08
N ALA A 805 29.36 26.80 11.89
CA ALA A 805 30.77 26.70 11.54
C ALA A 805 31.26 27.94 10.78
N SER A 806 32.57 28.13 10.70
CA SER A 806 33.24 29.14 9.86
C SER A 806 34.36 28.47 9.08
N TRP A 807 34.80 29.05 7.97
CA TRP A 807 35.92 28.49 7.21
C TRP A 807 36.72 29.52 6.43
N ILE A 808 37.95 29.16 6.10
CA ILE A 808 38.86 29.94 5.27
C ILE A 808 39.24 29.06 4.08
N SER A 809 39.14 29.58 2.86
CA SER A 809 39.24 28.79 1.64
C SER A 809 40.29 29.33 0.68
N TYR A 810 40.94 28.41 -0.04
CA TYR A 810 41.73 28.72 -1.23
C TYR A 810 41.31 27.81 -2.38
N CYS A 811 41.13 28.38 -3.57
CA CYS A 811 40.50 27.73 -4.71
C CYS A 811 41.42 27.74 -5.95
N LEU A 812 41.58 26.59 -6.58
CA LEU A 812 42.15 26.42 -7.91
C LEU A 812 41.00 26.32 -8.92
N PRO A 813 40.69 27.39 -9.68
CA PRO A 813 39.59 27.37 -10.63
C PRO A 813 39.96 26.66 -11.94
N LYS A 814 38.95 26.33 -12.76
CA LYS A 814 39.09 25.77 -14.12
C LYS A 814 39.70 24.37 -14.20
N VAL A 815 39.61 23.60 -13.11
CA VAL A 815 39.99 22.17 -13.03
C VAL A 815 38.76 21.33 -12.70
N SER A 816 38.77 20.05 -13.03
CA SER A 816 37.59 19.20 -12.87
C SER A 816 37.95 17.79 -12.44
N VAL A 817 37.27 17.28 -11.40
CA VAL A 817 37.45 15.90 -10.92
C VAL A 817 37.15 14.84 -11.99
N VAL A 818 36.36 15.16 -13.03
CA VAL A 818 36.08 14.21 -14.13
C VAL A 818 37.13 14.21 -15.23
N ARG A 819 38.04 15.20 -15.26
CA ARG A 819 39.12 15.26 -16.25
C ARG A 819 40.39 14.69 -15.62
N GLU A 820 40.71 13.44 -15.93
CA GLU A 820 41.89 12.75 -15.38
C GLU A 820 43.21 13.51 -15.62
N ASN A 821 43.30 14.28 -16.71
CA ASN A 821 44.47 15.14 -16.98
C ASN A 821 44.67 16.25 -15.94
N ASP A 822 43.61 16.66 -15.23
CA ASP A 822 43.68 17.66 -14.16
C ASP A 822 44.10 17.03 -12.83
N TRP A 823 44.06 15.69 -12.69
CA TRP A 823 44.24 15.04 -11.39
C TRP A 823 45.61 15.30 -10.77
N SER A 824 46.67 15.34 -11.57
CA SER A 824 48.02 15.65 -11.08
C SER A 824 48.08 17.04 -10.46
N CYS A 825 47.57 18.07 -11.16
CA CYS A 825 47.63 19.43 -10.65
C CYS A 825 46.68 19.64 -9.46
N MET A 826 45.50 19.00 -9.45
CA MET A 826 44.58 19.04 -8.32
C MET A 826 45.17 18.35 -7.07
N ALA A 827 45.82 17.19 -7.23
CA ALA A 827 46.43 16.45 -6.14
C ALA A 827 47.65 17.18 -5.54
N GLU A 828 48.51 17.75 -6.39
CA GLU A 828 49.62 18.61 -5.96
C GLU A 828 49.10 19.85 -5.22
N PHE A 829 48.07 20.51 -5.77
CA PHE A 829 47.41 21.63 -5.13
C PHE A 829 46.86 21.27 -3.75
N HIS A 830 46.10 20.17 -3.65
CA HIS A 830 45.55 19.70 -2.38
C HIS A 830 46.65 19.36 -1.37
N ALA A 831 47.73 18.72 -1.80
CA ALA A 831 48.84 18.36 -0.91
C ALA A 831 49.56 19.61 -0.39
N GLU A 832 49.97 20.50 -1.28
CA GLU A 832 50.75 21.69 -0.97
C GLU A 832 49.94 22.70 -0.14
N TRP A 833 48.74 23.05 -0.60
CA TRP A 833 47.98 24.14 0.01
C TRP A 833 47.31 23.75 1.32
N SER A 834 46.90 22.50 1.50
CA SER A 834 46.44 22.04 2.81
C SER A 834 47.56 22.05 3.85
N ASP A 835 48.80 21.77 3.46
CA ASP A 835 49.95 21.82 4.37
C ASP A 835 50.38 23.27 4.67
N LYS A 836 50.49 24.11 3.64
CA LYS A 836 50.79 25.55 3.79
C LYS A 836 49.76 26.26 4.66
N MET A 837 48.46 26.05 4.44
CA MET A 837 47.41 26.65 5.27
C MET A 837 47.51 26.17 6.72
N CYS A 838 47.82 24.89 6.97
CA CYS A 838 48.06 24.42 8.33
C CYS A 838 49.31 25.06 8.95
N ASN A 839 50.40 25.23 8.20
CA ASN A 839 51.62 25.88 8.71
C ASN A 839 51.39 27.35 9.11
N ALA A 840 50.65 28.11 8.30
CA ALA A 840 50.37 29.51 8.56
C ALA A 840 49.33 29.73 9.67
N ILE A 841 48.29 28.88 9.75
CA ILE A 841 47.14 29.13 10.66
C ILE A 841 47.33 28.51 12.05
N LEU A 842 47.94 27.32 12.15
CA LEU A 842 48.04 26.61 13.44
C LEU A 842 48.83 27.36 14.54
N PRO A 843 49.89 28.14 14.25
CA PRO A 843 50.61 28.90 15.27
C PRO A 843 49.72 29.90 16.03
N TYR A 844 48.67 30.43 15.41
CA TYR A 844 47.73 31.36 16.04
C TYR A 844 46.74 30.66 17.00
N LEU A 845 46.70 29.33 17.01
CA LEU A 845 45.77 28.52 17.83
C LEU A 845 46.44 27.90 19.08
N GLN A 846 47.64 28.37 19.44
CA GLN A 846 48.53 27.76 20.45
C GLN A 846 48.04 27.80 21.92
N GLU A 847 46.98 28.52 22.28
CA GLU A 847 46.42 28.47 23.65
C GLU A 847 45.56 27.21 23.92
N GLU A 848 45.14 26.45 22.90
CA GLU A 848 44.34 25.22 23.07
C GLU A 848 45.15 23.90 22.91
N THR A 849 46.48 23.96 22.74
CA THR A 849 47.30 22.80 22.33
C THR A 849 48.17 22.16 23.41
N GLU A 850 48.27 22.70 24.63
CA GLU A 850 49.19 22.16 25.68
C GLU A 850 49.00 20.66 25.97
N ASN A 851 47.75 20.17 25.98
CA ASN A 851 47.47 18.75 26.21
C ASN A 851 47.73 17.88 24.96
N GLY A 852 47.68 18.46 23.76
CA GLY A 852 47.92 17.76 22.50
C GLY A 852 49.39 17.44 22.28
N ASP A 853 50.26 18.41 22.57
CA ASP A 853 51.71 18.29 22.41
C ASP A 853 52.29 17.26 23.39
N ARG A 854 51.86 17.31 24.65
CA ARG A 854 52.27 16.34 25.68
C ARG A 854 51.83 14.90 25.36
N LEU A 855 50.62 14.72 24.82
CA LEU A 855 50.14 13.42 24.35
C LEU A 855 50.98 12.87 23.20
N MET A 856 51.36 13.74 22.25
CA MET A 856 52.24 13.36 21.14
C MET A 856 53.66 13.02 21.61
N GLU A 857 54.20 13.78 22.56
CA GLU A 857 55.53 13.54 23.14
C GLU A 857 55.59 12.19 23.86
N VAL A 858 54.62 11.90 24.74
CA VAL A 858 54.52 10.59 25.40
C VAL A 858 54.30 9.49 24.37
N ALA A 859 53.42 9.67 23.37
CA ALA A 859 53.22 8.67 22.32
C ALA A 859 54.50 8.38 21.51
N SER A 860 55.35 9.38 21.28
CA SER A 860 56.67 9.18 20.65
C SER A 860 57.59 8.32 21.53
N ILE A 861 57.61 8.57 22.84
CA ILE A 861 58.39 7.77 23.81
C ILE A 861 57.89 6.31 23.84
N LEU A 862 56.58 6.10 23.82
CA LEU A 862 55.98 4.75 23.82
C LEU A 862 56.35 3.96 22.55
N ARG A 863 56.31 4.60 21.37
CA ARG A 863 56.72 3.97 20.11
C ARG A 863 58.19 3.58 20.11
N GLU A 864 59.04 4.45 20.65
CA GLU A 864 60.46 4.13 20.75
C GLU A 864 60.73 2.98 21.74
N TRP A 865 59.94 2.88 22.80
CA TRP A 865 60.01 1.75 23.71
C TRP A 865 59.66 0.44 22.98
N THR A 866 58.56 0.39 22.23
CA THR A 866 58.15 -0.82 21.48
C THR A 866 59.17 -1.21 20.41
N ALA A 867 59.70 -0.24 19.66
CA ALA A 867 60.71 -0.50 18.62
C ALA A 867 62.03 -1.07 19.16
N LYS A 868 62.36 -0.83 20.43
CA LYS A 868 63.63 -1.27 21.05
C LYS A 868 63.58 -2.64 21.74
N ARG A 869 62.41 -3.27 21.89
CA ARG A 869 62.29 -4.58 22.55
C ARG A 869 62.01 -5.66 21.53
N ASN A 870 62.91 -6.64 21.44
CA ASN A 870 62.74 -7.80 20.55
C ASN A 870 61.63 -8.77 21.02
N THR A 871 61.15 -8.62 22.25
CA THR A 871 60.10 -9.45 22.85
C THR A 871 58.69 -8.97 22.53
N VAL A 872 58.55 -7.79 21.90
CA VAL A 872 57.28 -7.25 21.43
C VAL A 872 57.31 -7.11 19.91
N GLN A 873 56.20 -7.38 19.26
CA GLN A 873 56.03 -7.14 17.83
C GLN A 873 55.16 -5.91 17.65
N GLU A 874 55.75 -4.85 17.08
CA GLU A 874 55.08 -3.58 16.87
C GLU A 874 54.19 -3.55 15.62
N HIS A 875 53.09 -2.79 15.69
CA HIS A 875 52.14 -2.60 14.59
C HIS A 875 51.99 -1.10 14.31
N LEU A 876 52.92 -0.58 13.50
CA LEU A 876 53.13 0.86 13.26
C LEU A 876 51.91 1.57 12.66
N ASP A 877 51.14 0.86 11.85
CA ASP A 877 49.92 1.32 11.19
C ASP A 877 48.71 1.43 12.15
N LYS A 878 48.80 0.89 13.37
CA LYS A 878 47.71 0.90 14.36
C LYS A 878 47.96 1.84 15.54
N TYR A 879 48.96 2.74 15.44
CA TYR A 879 49.28 3.75 16.44
C TYR A 879 48.48 5.03 16.32
N ASN A 880 48.17 5.65 17.46
CA ASN A 880 47.71 7.04 17.51
C ASN A 880 48.24 7.72 18.79
N ARG A 881 47.86 8.98 19.03
CA ARG A 881 48.33 9.74 20.19
C ARG A 881 47.89 9.18 21.55
N THR A 882 46.87 8.32 21.59
CA THR A 882 46.33 7.73 22.83
C THR A 882 46.54 6.24 22.99
N TYR A 883 46.94 5.54 21.91
CA TYR A 883 47.12 4.10 21.91
C TYR A 883 48.40 3.69 21.19
N THR A 884 49.23 2.94 21.90
CA THR A 884 50.36 2.20 21.31
C THR A 884 50.06 0.71 21.40
N ARG A 885 49.92 0.02 20.26
CA ARG A 885 49.60 -1.41 20.17
C ARG A 885 50.81 -2.29 19.84
N PHE A 886 50.87 -3.45 20.48
CA PHE A 886 51.85 -4.48 20.17
C PHE A 886 51.28 -5.88 20.45
N THR A 887 51.94 -6.90 19.92
CA THR A 887 51.69 -8.32 20.22
C THR A 887 52.93 -8.94 20.87
N THR A 888 52.78 -10.10 21.49
CA THR A 888 53.89 -10.89 22.05
C THR A 888 53.91 -12.25 21.37
N ALA A 889 55.08 -12.88 21.25
CA ALA A 889 55.17 -14.20 20.63
C ALA A 889 54.33 -15.25 21.37
N ARG A 890 54.38 -15.24 22.71
CA ARG A 890 53.69 -16.21 23.57
C ARG A 890 52.16 -16.06 23.52
N MET A 891 51.61 -14.84 23.50
CA MET A 891 50.17 -14.67 23.32
C MET A 891 49.73 -15.04 21.89
N SER A 892 50.59 -14.84 20.90
CA SER A 892 50.31 -15.26 19.51
C SER A 892 50.29 -16.79 19.33
N GLU A 893 50.95 -17.54 20.21
CA GLU A 893 50.81 -19.01 20.26
C GLU A 893 49.42 -19.44 20.78
N ILE A 894 48.83 -18.67 21.69
CA ILE A 894 47.49 -18.92 22.26
C ILE A 894 46.39 -18.42 21.31
N LEU A 895 46.58 -17.24 20.73
CA LEU A 895 45.64 -16.55 19.84
C LEU A 895 46.32 -16.27 18.49
N PRO A 896 46.44 -17.29 17.60
CA PRO A 896 47.11 -17.14 16.32
C PRO A 896 46.31 -16.25 15.36
N ASP A 897 47.01 -15.63 14.41
CA ASP A 897 46.38 -14.86 13.33
C ASP A 897 45.44 -15.74 12.50
N LEU A 898 44.34 -15.16 12.02
CA LEU A 898 43.34 -15.82 11.17
C LEU A 898 43.41 -15.21 9.75
N PRO A 899 44.10 -15.85 8.79
CA PRO A 899 44.28 -15.30 7.44
C PRO A 899 42.94 -15.11 6.72
N ASN A 900 42.77 -13.98 6.04
CA ASN A 900 41.55 -13.62 5.28
C ASN A 900 40.28 -13.45 6.13
N MET A 901 40.41 -13.38 7.45
CA MET A 901 39.31 -13.09 8.36
C MET A 901 39.64 -11.81 9.12
N PRO A 902 39.35 -10.62 8.58
CA PRO A 902 39.81 -9.38 9.19
C PRO A 902 39.09 -9.12 10.51
N SER A 903 39.86 -8.86 11.56
CA SER A 903 39.36 -8.48 12.88
C SER A 903 38.72 -7.08 12.89
N GLY A 904 38.23 -6.63 14.05
CA GLY A 904 37.71 -5.27 14.22
C GLY A 904 38.74 -4.15 13.96
N TRP A 905 40.02 -4.48 13.78
CA TRP A 905 41.08 -3.55 13.35
C TRP A 905 41.43 -3.66 11.86
N ASN A 906 40.68 -4.45 11.10
CA ASN A 906 40.89 -4.74 9.68
C ASN A 906 42.28 -5.34 9.40
N CYS A 907 42.69 -6.31 10.21
CA CYS A 907 43.90 -7.10 10.08
C CYS A 907 43.64 -8.55 10.51
N ASP A 908 44.50 -9.50 10.12
CA ASP A 908 44.33 -10.93 10.41
C ASP A 908 44.51 -11.27 11.91
N ASN A 909 45.17 -10.39 12.67
CA ASN A 909 45.31 -10.50 14.12
C ASN A 909 44.05 -10.02 14.87
N HIS A 910 43.64 -10.77 15.89
CA HIS A 910 42.40 -10.55 16.66
C HIS A 910 42.63 -10.11 18.11
N TYR A 911 43.87 -9.87 18.52
CA TYR A 911 44.17 -9.30 19.83
C TYR A 911 45.27 -8.23 19.77
N PHE A 912 45.28 -7.30 20.72
CA PHE A 912 46.43 -6.42 20.95
C PHE A 912 46.64 -6.16 22.42
N TYR A 913 47.90 -6.05 22.84
CA TYR A 913 48.22 -5.28 24.03
C TYR A 913 48.20 -3.80 23.67
N GLU A 914 47.31 -3.05 24.30
CA GLU A 914 47.16 -1.60 24.10
C GLU A 914 47.77 -0.86 25.30
N ILE A 915 48.87 -0.14 25.07
CA ILE A 915 49.36 0.90 25.99
C ILE A 915 48.43 2.11 25.84
N VAL A 916 47.72 2.45 26.91
CA VAL A 916 46.71 3.51 26.91
C VAL A 916 47.28 4.78 27.52
N ASN A 917 47.39 5.84 26.71
CA ASN A 917 47.85 7.18 27.11
C ASN A 917 46.76 8.22 26.79
N ARG A 918 45.71 8.32 27.60
CA ARG A 918 44.59 9.24 27.31
C ARG A 918 44.79 10.66 27.83
N THR A 919 45.71 10.85 28.77
CA THR A 919 45.85 12.09 29.54
C THR A 919 47.22 12.74 29.41
N GLY A 920 48.21 12.07 28.83
CA GLY A 920 49.61 12.55 28.82
C GLY A 920 50.31 12.46 30.18
N ASN A 921 49.59 12.07 31.23
CA ASN A 921 50.08 12.04 32.61
C ASN A 921 50.05 10.65 33.23
N SER A 922 49.45 9.67 32.55
CA SER A 922 49.42 8.30 33.04
C SER A 922 49.28 7.28 31.91
N ILE A 923 49.81 6.08 32.15
CA ILE A 923 49.70 4.94 31.25
C ILE A 923 49.36 3.67 32.00
N TYR A 924 48.78 2.72 31.26
CA TYR A 924 48.65 1.32 31.64
C TYR A 924 48.56 0.47 30.37
N ILE A 925 48.80 -0.82 30.47
CA ILE A 925 48.66 -1.76 29.36
C ILE A 925 47.44 -2.64 29.62
N LYS A 926 46.65 -2.90 28.58
CA LYS A 926 45.53 -3.82 28.65
C LYS A 926 45.53 -4.78 27.46
N LEU A 927 45.04 -6.01 27.66
CA LEU A 927 44.80 -6.96 26.58
C LEU A 927 43.43 -6.68 25.97
N ALA A 928 43.37 -6.37 24.68
CA ALA A 928 42.12 -6.17 23.95
C ALA A 928 41.90 -7.33 22.98
N LEU A 929 40.70 -7.93 23.01
CA LEU A 929 40.28 -9.01 22.11
C LEU A 929 39.16 -8.52 21.18
N SER A 930 39.16 -8.95 19.92
CA SER A 930 38.10 -8.74 18.93
C SER A 930 37.38 -10.05 18.63
N SER A 931 36.04 -10.05 18.66
CA SER A 931 35.23 -11.21 18.21
C SER A 931 34.73 -11.12 16.77
N GLN A 932 35.04 -10.02 16.08
CA GLN A 932 34.62 -9.81 14.70
C GLN A 932 35.35 -10.80 13.79
N ASN A 933 34.58 -11.58 13.00
CA ASN A 933 35.07 -12.57 12.05
C ASN A 933 35.95 -13.69 12.66
N ILE A 934 35.83 -13.99 13.96
CA ILE A 934 36.54 -15.13 14.55
C ILE A 934 35.84 -16.46 14.22
N THR A 935 36.61 -17.56 14.17
CA THR A 935 36.06 -18.91 14.07
C THR A 935 35.45 -19.38 15.40
N ASP A 936 34.61 -20.41 15.36
CA ASP A 936 34.01 -21.00 16.56
C ASP A 936 35.07 -21.53 17.54
N ASP A 937 36.18 -22.09 17.03
CA ASP A 937 37.27 -22.57 17.89
C ASP A 937 38.05 -21.41 18.53
N PHE A 938 38.30 -20.33 17.79
CA PHE A 938 38.89 -19.11 18.34
C PHE A 938 37.98 -18.46 19.41
N ARG A 939 36.66 -18.53 19.20
CA ARG A 939 35.66 -18.08 20.17
C ARG A 939 35.71 -18.88 21.47
N LYS A 940 35.83 -20.22 21.40
CA LYS A 940 36.00 -21.07 22.59
C LYS A 940 37.26 -20.71 23.38
N ILE A 941 38.37 -20.42 22.71
CA ILE A 941 39.61 -19.99 23.38
C ILE A 941 39.38 -18.65 24.10
N CYS A 942 38.76 -17.67 23.43
CA CYS A 942 38.42 -16.37 24.02
C CYS A 942 37.46 -16.49 25.21
N ASP A 943 36.48 -17.39 25.15
CA ASP A 943 35.54 -17.64 26.24
C ASP A 943 36.24 -18.33 27.42
N ARG A 944 37.15 -19.27 27.18
CA ARG A 944 37.94 -19.92 28.22
C ARG A 944 38.94 -18.96 28.90
N ILE A 945 39.56 -18.05 28.14
CA ILE A 945 40.34 -16.94 28.70
C ILE A 945 39.47 -16.12 29.66
N ASN A 946 38.23 -15.85 29.28
CA ASN A 946 37.29 -15.07 30.09
C ASN A 946 36.78 -15.84 31.32
N GLU A 947 36.65 -17.16 31.28
CA GLU A 947 36.33 -17.96 32.47
C GLU A 947 37.45 -17.88 33.52
N ILE A 948 38.71 -17.90 33.08
CA ILE A 948 39.88 -17.83 33.97
C ILE A 948 40.11 -16.40 34.48
N TYR A 949 39.92 -15.41 33.60
CA TYR A 949 40.09 -13.98 33.88
C TYR A 949 38.84 -13.20 33.44
N PRO A 950 37.78 -13.18 34.27
CA PRO A 950 36.49 -12.60 33.90
C PRO A 950 36.59 -11.09 33.70
N SER A 951 36.13 -10.64 32.53
CA SER A 951 36.00 -9.20 32.27
C SER A 951 34.84 -8.61 33.10
N LYS A 952 34.98 -7.35 33.53
CA LYS A 952 33.95 -6.65 34.34
C LYS A 952 32.58 -6.48 33.65
N TYR A 953 32.49 -6.73 32.35
CA TYR A 953 31.28 -6.57 31.56
C TYR A 953 30.99 -7.87 30.79
N GLU A 954 29.98 -8.62 31.23
CA GLU A 954 29.54 -9.85 30.58
C GLU A 954 28.45 -9.55 29.55
N ASN A 955 28.81 -9.58 28.27
CA ASN A 955 27.85 -9.60 27.16
C ASN A 955 28.05 -10.89 26.35
N LYS A 956 26.96 -11.61 26.06
CA LYS A 956 26.96 -12.83 25.26
C LYS A 956 27.39 -12.55 23.81
N ASP A 957 27.06 -11.37 23.29
CA ASP A 957 27.44 -10.92 21.94
C ASP A 957 28.53 -9.83 21.99
N TRP A 958 29.59 -10.10 22.75
CA TRP A 958 30.69 -9.15 22.91
C TRP A 958 31.38 -8.90 21.56
N LYS A 959 31.64 -7.63 21.22
CA LYS A 959 32.49 -7.24 20.07
C LYS A 959 33.95 -7.03 20.49
N TRP A 960 34.15 -6.48 21.69
CA TRP A 960 35.45 -6.20 22.30
C TRP A 960 35.50 -6.72 23.73
N ARG A 961 36.60 -7.35 24.15
CA ARG A 961 36.82 -7.78 25.53
C ARG A 961 38.19 -7.36 26.06
N THR A 962 38.28 -7.17 27.38
CA THR A 962 39.53 -6.83 28.07
C THR A 962 39.69 -7.70 29.31
N PRO A 963 40.30 -8.89 29.18
CA PRO A 963 40.45 -9.84 30.29
C PRO A 963 41.62 -9.46 31.23
N PHE A 964 42.58 -8.66 30.77
CA PHE A 964 43.77 -8.30 31.55
C PHE A 964 44.11 -6.81 31.46
N ARG A 965 44.61 -6.24 32.56
CA ARG A 965 45.11 -4.86 32.65
C ARG A 965 46.21 -4.75 33.71
N THR A 966 47.31 -4.09 33.38
CA THR A 966 48.41 -3.80 34.31
C THR A 966 48.06 -2.65 35.26
N LYS A 967 48.87 -2.46 36.31
CA LYS A 967 48.75 -1.29 37.18
C LYS A 967 48.94 0.01 36.40
N THR A 968 48.22 1.05 36.80
CA THR A 968 48.37 2.38 36.20
C THR A 968 49.57 3.10 36.80
N VAL A 969 50.41 3.64 35.92
CA VAL A 969 51.59 4.42 36.25
C VAL A 969 51.32 5.88 35.91
N THR A 970 51.67 6.79 36.80
CA THR A 970 51.48 8.25 36.64
C THR A 970 52.82 8.97 36.57
N PHE A 971 52.90 10.02 35.76
CA PHE A 971 54.09 10.82 35.52
C PHE A 971 53.91 12.27 36.03
N GLY A 972 55.00 12.89 36.49
CA GLY A 972 55.03 14.29 36.90
C GLY A 972 55.08 15.26 35.71
N GLU A 973 55.06 16.58 35.97
CA GLU A 973 55.05 17.62 34.92
C GLU A 973 56.26 17.56 33.97
N LYS A 974 57.42 17.09 34.44
CA LYS A 974 58.58 16.83 33.57
C LYS A 974 58.61 15.36 33.18
N LEU A 975 58.63 15.08 31.88
CA LEU A 975 58.72 13.72 31.35
C LEU A 975 60.17 13.24 31.38
N ASP A 976 60.49 12.26 32.23
CA ASP A 976 61.75 11.53 32.17
C ASP A 976 61.56 10.25 31.34
N ARG A 977 62.20 10.25 30.17
CA ARG A 977 62.15 9.15 29.22
C ARG A 977 62.66 7.82 29.81
N LYS A 978 63.68 7.84 30.66
CA LYS A 978 64.25 6.63 31.26
C LYS A 978 63.28 6.04 32.29
N GLU A 979 62.63 6.90 33.07
CA GLU A 979 61.61 6.51 34.05
C GLU A 979 60.40 5.86 33.38
N ILE A 980 59.92 6.43 32.26
CA ILE A 980 58.82 5.85 31.48
C ILE A 980 59.18 4.46 30.94
N PHE A 981 60.42 4.27 30.46
CA PHE A 981 60.91 2.97 29.98
C PHE A 981 60.94 1.92 31.10
N GLU A 982 61.48 2.26 32.27
CA GLU A 982 61.53 1.36 33.42
C GLU A 982 60.12 0.99 33.93
N CYS A 983 59.16 1.90 33.82
CA CYS A 983 57.76 1.64 34.16
C CYS A 983 57.08 0.68 33.17
N LEU A 984 57.32 0.85 31.88
CA LEU A 984 56.82 -0.04 30.85
C LEU A 984 57.43 -1.44 30.93
N ASP A 985 58.72 -1.53 31.27
CA ASP A 985 59.39 -2.82 31.48
C ASP A 985 58.75 -3.59 32.65
N ARG A 986 58.39 -2.92 33.75
CA ARG A 986 57.61 -3.54 34.85
C ARG A 986 56.21 -3.97 34.42
N CYS A 987 55.51 -3.18 33.60
CA CYS A 987 54.24 -3.60 33.02
C CYS A 987 54.39 -4.83 32.09
N LEU A 988 55.51 -4.95 31.39
CA LEU A 988 55.82 -6.11 30.54
C LEU A 988 56.11 -7.36 31.38
N GLU A 989 56.73 -7.22 32.55
CA GLU A 989 56.88 -8.32 33.52
C GLU A 989 55.50 -8.82 34.02
N GLU A 990 54.57 -7.91 34.31
CA GLU A 990 53.18 -8.27 34.67
C GLU A 990 52.48 -9.04 33.52
N ILE A 991 52.68 -8.62 32.26
CA ILE A 991 52.17 -9.32 31.08
C ILE A 991 52.79 -10.70 30.95
N THR A 992 54.11 -10.82 31.11
CA THR A 992 54.82 -12.09 31.00
C THR A 992 54.33 -13.09 32.05
N ALA A 993 54.15 -12.64 33.30
CA ALA A 993 53.61 -13.49 34.36
C ALA A 993 52.17 -13.93 34.06
N PHE A 994 51.34 -13.02 33.54
CA PHE A 994 49.98 -13.34 33.12
C PHE A 994 49.95 -14.38 31.99
N GLU A 995 50.78 -14.22 30.95
CA GLU A 995 50.86 -15.15 29.84
C GLU A 995 51.35 -16.55 30.27
N GLU A 996 52.30 -16.63 31.21
CA GLU A 996 52.76 -17.91 31.77
C GLU A 996 51.69 -18.63 32.59
N GLU A 997 50.90 -17.89 33.35
CA GLU A 997 49.78 -18.45 34.10
C GLU A 997 48.66 -18.89 33.16
N LEU A 998 48.36 -18.07 32.14
CA LEU A 998 47.33 -18.35 31.15
C LEU A 998 47.67 -19.58 30.30
N SER A 999 48.90 -19.67 29.80
CA SER A 999 49.38 -20.82 29.01
C SER A 999 49.37 -22.14 29.76
N LYS A 1000 49.39 -22.13 31.11
CA LYS A 1000 49.26 -23.35 31.94
C LYS A 1000 47.80 -23.77 32.16
N LYS A 1001 46.84 -22.86 31.95
CA LYS A 1001 45.42 -23.05 32.30
C LYS A 1001 44.52 -23.25 31.07
N ILE A 1002 44.90 -22.72 29.91
CA ILE A 1002 44.29 -23.00 28.60
C ILE A 1002 44.83 -24.33 28.09
#